data_AF-A0A0F6A1H5-F1
#
_entry.id   AF-A0A0F6A1H5-F1
#
_cell.length_a   1.000
_cell.length_b   1.000
_cell.length_c   1.000
_cell.angle_alpha   90.00
_cell.angle_beta   90.00
_cell.angle_gamma   90.00
#
_symmetry.space_group_name_H-M   'P 1'
#
loop_
_entity.id
_entity.type
_entity.pdbx_description
1 polymer ?
#
loop_
_entity_poly.entity_id
_entity_poly.type
_entity_poly.pdbx_seq_one_letter_code
_entity_poly.pdbx_strand_id
1 'polypeptide(L)'
;MPSQGFNTEFLSIPVSLPRLGESLLEVAWEYGEPLYYEHFSLVMNRETKMAFYTAHNIDRQTLMSLKRARWKLDPRVDIDYQAGPEVYKNNVWDRGHMVRRAAITWGSRPEASQANKDSFFYTNANLQHAKFNQDEWLELENWLLEEEDLDDKLSVFTGPINTINDQPYRGTYIPSAFWKVIVFTKGGELQCRAFLMKQSEFWDDHDGRNTLNLESYQVSLTQITELTDLYFQQALYDTNPMFYSPNNFTTSNDIDTPEMRPIESPTDIVDNRGKYTDIVQELWDADDNRFDVTRLADGRWMNENADIRLYEQGYRRPGKRDLAKFFLFDEVNTDKLMFLPSYQAFKRLIDNYNELERDEEKYSDVELAEIEHFLDTCFARYDDEDRISLMESVYQYITDDQSEGGLGFAQAKLTEMPFTSATFGEGQCIDLTNIETFRETVRNIWFGLYTNNFGNRQVKHASGFEHVFLGEIKREGSRYEIGGYHFWAKFFWDEQNGSGGKADLEYLGSFYDGPEGNLNTDVATLAMSWRVGEKIAWKEKGGFFVGMSPECLLALGTMLTFESFRNDTQPLSFFDGESKRRAAINGWRYDLVLYRETLKNQDRGFHLRSFYPVLKSRDNRDPLLAPHSNTDVLLYDEGDVVIASAMPNPPGVGDQNEWVSIRNETPGLIDVTGWQIRTKSGTTVLREKTKLPPGREHKIVVRAGGGGAALSNKGTVIELLDTEDTVISKVEYKSVSRRAEGQVLNFS
;
A
#
# COMPACT_ATOMS: atom_id res chain seq x y z
N MET A 1 -32.32 17.42 29.30
CA MET A 1 -30.84 17.54 29.17
C MET A 1 -30.54 17.54 27.68
N PRO A 2 -29.63 18.38 27.18
CA PRO A 2 -29.15 18.20 25.81
C PRO A 2 -28.55 16.79 25.69
N SER A 3 -28.89 16.06 24.63
CA SER A 3 -28.30 14.73 24.39
C SER A 3 -26.79 14.86 24.21
N GLN A 4 -26.04 13.94 24.81
CA GLN A 4 -24.57 13.99 24.82
C GLN A 4 -23.96 13.45 23.52
N GLY A 5 -24.74 12.74 22.68
CA GLY A 5 -24.25 12.19 21.43
C GLY A 5 -23.50 10.88 21.57
N PHE A 6 -22.57 10.68 20.63
CA PHE A 6 -21.49 9.71 20.74
C PHE A 6 -20.61 10.00 21.96
N ASN A 7 -20.39 8.99 22.80
CA ASN A 7 -19.54 9.05 23.97
C ASN A 7 -18.11 8.59 23.60
N THR A 8 -17.15 9.50 23.67
CA THR A 8 -15.73 9.24 23.35
C THR A 8 -15.04 8.33 24.38
N GLU A 9 -15.59 8.26 25.60
CA GLU A 9 -15.08 7.47 26.73
C GLU A 9 -15.89 6.18 26.93
N PHE A 10 -16.58 5.70 25.89
CA PHE A 10 -17.49 4.55 26.00
C PHE A 10 -16.74 3.21 26.14
N LEU A 11 -15.61 3.09 25.45
CA LEU A 11 -14.70 1.94 25.51
C LEU A 11 -13.64 2.17 26.60
N SER A 12 -12.84 1.14 26.93
CA SER A 12 -11.75 1.29 27.91
C SER A 12 -10.61 2.18 27.41
N ILE A 13 -10.50 2.36 26.09
CA ILE A 13 -9.58 3.29 25.43
C ILE A 13 -10.43 4.36 24.72
N PRO A 14 -10.18 5.67 24.94
CA PRO A 14 -10.95 6.73 24.32
C PRO A 14 -10.85 6.75 22.80
N VAL A 15 -11.99 6.98 22.15
CA VAL A 15 -12.11 7.08 20.68
C VAL A 15 -12.75 8.41 20.31
N SER A 16 -12.07 9.19 19.47
CA SER A 16 -12.54 10.49 18.98
C SER A 16 -13.47 10.37 17.77
N LEU A 17 -14.30 11.40 17.55
CA LEU A 17 -15.04 11.53 16.29
C LEU A 17 -14.08 11.71 15.10
N PRO A 18 -14.45 11.23 13.89
CA PRO A 18 -13.73 11.54 12.67
C PRO A 18 -13.64 13.06 12.45
N ARG A 19 -12.50 13.52 11.92
CA ARG A 19 -12.27 14.90 11.53
C ARG A 19 -12.50 15.05 10.02
N LEU A 20 -13.19 16.11 9.63
CA LEU A 20 -13.33 16.47 8.23
C LEU A 20 -12.00 16.98 7.65
N GLY A 21 -11.64 16.52 6.47
CA GLY A 21 -10.57 17.12 5.67
C GLY A 21 -10.97 18.47 5.08
N GLU A 22 -9.98 19.18 4.54
CA GLU A 22 -10.18 20.54 4.01
C GLU A 22 -11.22 20.59 2.90
N SER A 23 -11.32 19.53 2.07
CA SER A 23 -12.27 19.49 0.96
C SER A 23 -13.73 19.42 1.42
N LEU A 24 -13.98 18.89 2.62
CA LEU A 24 -15.33 18.72 3.16
C LEU A 24 -15.80 19.94 3.97
N LEU A 25 -14.87 20.75 4.52
CA LEU A 25 -15.22 21.86 5.41
C LEU A 25 -16.07 22.94 4.71
N GLU A 26 -15.84 23.19 3.41
CA GLU A 26 -16.58 24.20 2.65
C GLU A 26 -18.06 23.82 2.45
N VAL A 27 -18.32 22.51 2.34
CA VAL A 27 -19.65 21.94 2.07
C VAL A 27 -20.31 21.39 3.35
N ALA A 28 -19.63 21.45 4.48
CA ALA A 28 -20.18 21.05 5.78
C ALA A 28 -21.20 22.05 6.33
N TRP A 29 -22.24 21.52 6.95
CA TRP A 29 -23.19 22.32 7.71
C TRP A 29 -22.52 22.79 9.01
N GLU A 30 -22.68 24.08 9.34
CA GLU A 30 -22.07 24.71 10.52
C GLU A 30 -20.57 24.39 10.67
N TYR A 31 -19.80 24.42 9.56
CA TYR A 31 -18.36 24.14 9.55
C TYR A 31 -17.95 22.76 10.11
N GLY A 32 -18.86 21.79 10.08
CA GLY A 32 -18.59 20.42 10.52
C GLY A 32 -18.95 20.16 11.99
N GLU A 33 -19.63 21.09 12.66
CA GLU A 33 -20.10 20.88 14.04
C GLU A 33 -21.07 19.69 14.14
N PRO A 34 -20.83 18.70 15.04
CA PRO A 34 -21.68 17.53 15.16
C PRO A 34 -23.07 17.84 15.70
N LEU A 35 -24.08 17.21 15.11
CA LEU A 35 -25.42 17.11 15.70
C LEU A 35 -25.46 15.96 16.69
N TYR A 36 -25.72 16.29 17.96
CA TYR A 36 -25.83 15.32 19.05
C TYR A 36 -27.25 14.77 19.20
N TYR A 37 -27.38 13.45 19.29
CA TYR A 37 -28.59 12.69 19.57
C TYR A 37 -28.34 11.70 20.71
N GLU A 38 -29.38 11.04 21.22
CA GLU A 38 -29.16 10.01 22.24
C GLU A 38 -28.37 8.81 21.66
N HIS A 39 -27.17 8.55 22.22
CA HIS A 39 -26.22 7.48 21.84
C HIS A 39 -25.51 7.62 20.48
N PHE A 40 -25.74 8.71 19.73
CA PHE A 40 -25.04 8.94 18.46
C PHE A 40 -24.90 10.41 18.10
N SER A 41 -23.91 10.70 17.25
CA SER A 41 -23.67 12.01 16.64
C SER A 41 -23.57 11.86 15.12
N LEU A 42 -23.82 12.93 14.38
CA LEU A 42 -23.57 12.96 12.92
C LEU A 42 -23.16 14.36 12.45
N VAL A 43 -22.49 14.42 11.31
CA VAL A 43 -22.09 15.68 10.65
C VAL A 43 -22.75 15.76 9.28
N MET A 44 -23.42 16.88 9.00
CA MET A 44 -24.24 17.07 7.79
C MET A 44 -23.44 17.69 6.64
N ASN A 45 -23.71 17.21 5.43
CA ASN A 45 -23.28 17.81 4.17
C ASN A 45 -24.42 18.68 3.60
N ARG A 46 -24.13 19.95 3.30
CA ARG A 46 -25.11 20.93 2.80
C ARG A 46 -25.52 20.68 1.35
N GLU A 47 -24.64 20.12 0.53
CA GLU A 47 -24.88 19.89 -0.88
C GLU A 47 -25.69 18.63 -1.12
N THR A 48 -25.30 17.52 -0.49
CA THR A 48 -26.04 16.26 -0.58
C THR A 48 -27.25 16.24 0.36
N LYS A 49 -27.33 17.15 1.34
CA LYS A 49 -28.41 17.22 2.33
C LYS A 49 -28.52 15.95 3.18
N MET A 50 -27.44 15.19 3.29
CA MET A 50 -27.31 13.93 4.03
C MET A 50 -26.04 13.99 4.90
N ALA A 51 -25.87 13.04 5.82
CA ALA A 51 -24.68 13.01 6.67
C ALA A 51 -23.42 12.59 5.89
N PHE A 52 -22.26 13.23 6.15
CA PHE A 52 -20.95 12.71 5.77
C PHE A 52 -20.63 11.42 6.51
N TYR A 53 -20.95 11.42 7.81
CA TYR A 53 -20.79 10.26 8.66
C TYR A 53 -21.70 10.38 9.88
N THR A 54 -21.94 9.24 10.51
CA THR A 54 -22.51 9.08 11.84
C THR A 54 -21.53 8.33 12.73
N ALA A 55 -21.61 8.58 14.03
CA ALA A 55 -20.83 7.90 15.06
C ALA A 55 -21.79 7.48 16.17
N HIS A 56 -21.81 6.20 16.54
CA HIS A 56 -22.71 5.70 17.58
C HIS A 56 -22.04 4.66 18.48
N ASN A 57 -22.54 4.54 19.70
CA ASN A 57 -22.11 3.52 20.65
C ASN A 57 -23.19 2.43 20.77
N ILE A 58 -22.75 1.18 20.92
CA ILE A 58 -23.60 0.01 21.10
C ILE A 58 -23.24 -0.63 22.44
N ASP A 59 -24.21 -0.70 23.35
CA ASP A 59 -24.14 -1.56 24.54
C ASP A 59 -25.00 -2.80 24.27
N ARG A 60 -24.36 -3.93 23.93
CA ARG A 60 -25.05 -5.16 23.54
C ARG A 60 -25.73 -5.85 24.72
N GLN A 61 -25.21 -5.68 25.94
CA GLN A 61 -25.76 -6.28 27.16
C GLN A 61 -27.12 -5.71 27.55
N THR A 62 -27.34 -4.42 27.29
CA THR A 62 -28.54 -3.70 27.74
C THR A 62 -29.50 -3.36 26.61
N LEU A 63 -29.38 -4.03 25.46
CA LEU A 63 -30.29 -3.86 24.32
C LEU A 63 -31.76 -4.13 24.69
N MET A 64 -32.64 -3.30 24.16
CA MET A 64 -34.07 -3.35 24.39
C MET A 64 -34.86 -3.26 23.08
N SER A 65 -35.86 -4.13 22.92
CA SER A 65 -36.79 -4.02 21.79
C SER A 65 -37.91 -3.03 22.10
N LEU A 66 -38.02 -1.99 21.27
CA LEU A 66 -39.05 -0.94 21.38
C LEU A 66 -39.92 -0.85 20.12
N LYS A 67 -41.10 -0.24 20.24
CA LYS A 67 -41.97 0.03 19.08
C LYS A 67 -41.36 1.13 18.20
N ARG A 68 -41.44 0.96 16.88
CA ARG A 68 -40.90 1.88 15.88
C ARG A 68 -41.49 3.30 16.02
N ALA A 69 -40.64 4.32 15.95
CA ALA A 69 -41.06 5.73 15.89
C ALA A 69 -41.44 6.15 14.45
N ARG A 70 -41.75 7.44 14.25
CA ARG A 70 -42.13 8.00 12.94
C ARG A 70 -41.04 8.94 12.45
N TRP A 71 -40.77 8.86 11.14
CA TRP A 71 -39.85 9.76 10.45
C TRP A 71 -40.28 11.22 10.57
N LYS A 72 -39.33 12.11 10.81
CA LYS A 72 -39.54 13.57 10.94
C LYS A 72 -38.29 14.33 10.49
N LEU A 73 -38.46 15.57 10.06
CA LEU A 73 -37.37 16.49 9.82
C LEU A 73 -36.73 16.91 11.15
N ASP A 74 -35.43 17.17 11.16
CA ASP A 74 -34.75 17.72 12.33
C ASP A 74 -34.96 19.25 12.35
N PRO A 75 -35.63 19.82 13.36
CA PRO A 75 -35.88 21.26 13.41
C PRO A 75 -34.62 22.11 13.61
N ARG A 76 -33.47 21.50 13.92
CA ARG A 76 -32.19 22.21 14.08
C ARG A 76 -31.49 22.49 12.75
N VAL A 77 -31.80 21.71 11.71
CA VAL A 77 -31.21 21.86 10.37
C VAL A 77 -32.23 22.55 9.47
N ASP A 78 -31.81 23.52 8.67
CA ASP A 78 -32.70 24.16 7.70
C ASP A 78 -33.21 23.12 6.68
N ILE A 79 -34.43 23.32 6.15
CA ILE A 79 -35.01 22.45 5.12
C ILE A 79 -34.17 22.44 3.84
N ASP A 80 -33.43 23.51 3.57
CA ASP A 80 -32.54 23.58 2.41
C ASP A 80 -31.32 22.66 2.53
N TYR A 81 -30.96 22.25 3.76
CA TYR A 81 -29.76 21.44 4.07
C TYR A 81 -30.05 20.03 4.58
N GLN A 82 -31.30 19.55 4.52
CA GLN A 82 -31.65 18.17 4.84
C GLN A 82 -32.62 17.58 3.80
N ALA A 83 -32.42 16.31 3.45
CA ALA A 83 -33.36 15.58 2.61
C ALA A 83 -34.66 15.33 3.39
N GLY A 84 -35.81 15.50 2.74
CA GLY A 84 -37.12 15.30 3.34
C GLY A 84 -37.90 14.13 2.73
N PRO A 85 -39.16 13.92 3.17
CA PRO A 85 -40.02 12.84 2.69
C PRO A 85 -40.23 12.83 1.17
N GLU A 86 -40.10 13.98 0.50
CA GLU A 86 -40.22 14.14 -0.95
C GLU A 86 -39.13 13.38 -1.73
N VAL A 87 -37.93 13.28 -1.18
CA VAL A 87 -36.82 12.54 -1.80
C VAL A 87 -37.13 11.05 -1.87
N TYR A 88 -37.76 10.48 -0.83
CA TYR A 88 -38.00 9.04 -0.67
C TYR A 88 -39.40 8.58 -1.13
N LYS A 89 -40.19 9.46 -1.75
CA LYS A 89 -41.59 9.15 -2.09
C LYS A 89 -41.70 8.34 -3.39
N ASN A 90 -42.37 7.18 -3.35
CA ASN A 90 -42.72 6.37 -4.52
C ASN A 90 -41.52 6.04 -5.41
N ASN A 91 -40.47 5.44 -4.84
CA ASN A 91 -39.27 5.02 -5.55
C ASN A 91 -38.67 3.76 -4.90
N VAL A 92 -37.57 3.28 -5.48
CA VAL A 92 -36.77 2.14 -4.98
C VAL A 92 -35.71 2.55 -3.95
N TRP A 93 -35.58 3.85 -3.65
CA TRP A 93 -34.56 4.37 -2.76
C TRP A 93 -35.13 4.56 -1.35
N ASP A 94 -34.74 3.67 -0.46
CA ASP A 94 -35.13 3.66 0.93
C ASP A 94 -34.49 4.79 1.74
N ARG A 95 -35.11 5.04 2.89
CA ARG A 95 -34.53 5.82 3.99
C ARG A 95 -33.55 4.92 4.74
N GLY A 96 -32.40 4.67 4.11
CA GLY A 96 -31.32 3.87 4.69
C GLY A 96 -30.86 4.50 5.99
N HIS A 97 -31.04 3.80 7.11
CA HIS A 97 -30.58 4.33 8.40
C HIS A 97 -29.06 4.26 8.43
N MET A 98 -28.41 5.38 8.71
CA MET A 98 -26.96 5.38 8.97
C MET A 98 -26.68 4.86 10.38
N VAL A 99 -27.49 5.25 11.37
CA VAL A 99 -27.54 4.62 12.69
C VAL A 99 -28.82 3.82 12.82
N ARG A 100 -28.69 2.49 12.80
CA ARG A 100 -29.81 1.56 12.95
C ARG A 100 -30.41 1.67 14.35
N ARG A 101 -31.74 1.75 14.46
CA ARG A 101 -32.46 1.74 15.73
C ARG A 101 -31.99 0.62 16.67
N ALA A 102 -31.91 -0.60 16.16
CA ALA A 102 -31.63 -1.78 16.96
C ALA A 102 -30.25 -1.73 17.63
N ALA A 103 -29.31 -0.93 17.11
CA ALA A 103 -27.97 -0.76 17.65
C ALA A 103 -27.90 0.26 18.82
N ILE A 104 -28.88 1.15 18.95
CA ILE A 104 -28.82 2.27 19.91
C ILE A 104 -29.91 2.25 20.98
N THR A 105 -30.84 1.29 20.94
CA THR A 105 -31.90 1.17 21.96
C THR A 105 -31.41 0.34 23.14
N TRP A 106 -30.46 0.86 23.91
CA TRP A 106 -29.88 0.23 25.10
C TRP A 106 -29.96 1.15 26.33
N GLY A 107 -29.51 0.67 27.50
CA GLY A 107 -29.50 1.43 28.75
C GLY A 107 -30.87 1.49 29.44
N SER A 108 -31.19 2.61 30.08
CA SER A 108 -32.49 2.77 30.75
C SER A 108 -33.61 2.96 29.72
N ARG A 109 -34.84 2.56 30.10
CA ARG A 109 -35.99 2.68 29.19
C ARG A 109 -36.24 4.12 28.68
N PRO A 110 -36.04 5.19 29.47
CA PRO A 110 -36.11 6.57 28.97
C PRO A 110 -35.05 6.88 27.90
N GLU A 111 -33.79 6.48 28.10
CA GLU A 111 -32.67 6.67 27.15
C GLU A 111 -32.94 5.90 25.86
N ALA A 112 -33.19 4.59 25.95
CA ALA A 112 -33.54 3.75 24.80
C ALA A 112 -34.76 4.30 24.03
N SER A 113 -35.78 4.81 24.74
CA SER A 113 -36.95 5.41 24.09
C SER A 113 -36.64 6.74 23.41
N GLN A 114 -35.65 7.48 23.86
CA GLN A 114 -35.21 8.73 23.24
C GLN A 114 -34.35 8.43 22.01
N ALA A 115 -33.37 7.54 22.11
CA ALA A 115 -32.57 7.02 20.99
C ALA A 115 -33.44 6.45 19.85
N ASN A 116 -34.50 5.71 20.20
CA ASN A 116 -35.49 5.23 19.24
C ASN A 116 -36.28 6.34 18.53
N LYS A 117 -36.50 7.51 19.15
CA LYS A 117 -37.15 8.65 18.47
C LYS A 117 -36.16 9.42 17.59
N ASP A 118 -34.90 9.46 18.01
CA ASP A 118 -33.85 10.24 17.38
C ASP A 118 -33.30 9.56 16.12
N SER A 119 -33.21 8.23 16.10
CA SER A 119 -32.86 7.47 14.87
C SER A 119 -33.81 7.71 13.69
N PHE A 120 -35.00 8.29 13.93
CA PHE A 120 -36.02 8.58 12.91
C PHE A 120 -35.99 10.03 12.39
N PHE A 121 -34.92 10.77 12.64
CA PHE A 121 -34.69 12.03 11.91
C PHE A 121 -34.12 11.76 10.52
N TYR A 122 -34.58 12.51 9.51
CA TYR A 122 -34.06 12.35 8.13
C TYR A 122 -32.58 12.71 7.99
N THR A 123 -32.00 13.47 8.91
CA THR A 123 -30.55 13.70 9.00
C THR A 123 -29.75 12.42 9.22
N ASN A 124 -30.36 11.36 9.77
CA ASN A 124 -29.79 10.02 9.93
C ASN A 124 -30.13 9.09 8.75
N ALA A 125 -30.61 9.63 7.62
CA ALA A 125 -31.01 8.85 6.46
C ALA A 125 -30.24 9.23 5.20
N ASN A 126 -29.75 8.21 4.49
CA ASN A 126 -29.16 8.35 3.16
C ASN A 126 -29.99 7.58 2.13
N LEU A 127 -29.85 7.93 0.85
CA LEU A 127 -30.47 7.18 -0.25
C LEU A 127 -29.78 5.82 -0.39
N GLN A 128 -30.45 4.77 0.08
CA GLN A 128 -30.01 3.40 -0.09
C GLN A 128 -30.98 2.64 -0.99
N HIS A 129 -30.49 1.86 -1.95
CA HIS A 129 -31.35 1.03 -2.79
C HIS A 129 -32.07 0.02 -1.90
N ALA A 130 -33.36 -0.24 -2.15
CA ALA A 130 -34.16 -1.10 -1.27
C ALA A 130 -33.58 -2.51 -1.11
N LYS A 131 -32.96 -3.07 -2.16
CA LYS A 131 -32.28 -4.37 -2.08
C LYS A 131 -31.02 -4.31 -1.23
N PHE A 132 -30.18 -3.30 -1.45
CA PHE A 132 -28.99 -3.05 -0.63
C PHE A 132 -29.32 -2.85 0.86
N ASN A 133 -30.29 -1.97 1.17
CA ASN A 133 -30.66 -1.62 2.54
C ASN A 133 -31.35 -2.76 3.31
N GLN A 134 -32.07 -3.64 2.62
CA GLN A 134 -32.87 -4.70 3.25
C GLN A 134 -32.20 -6.07 3.21
N ASP A 135 -31.06 -6.19 2.54
CA ASP A 135 -30.32 -7.44 2.35
C ASP A 135 -28.86 -7.27 2.79
N GLU A 136 -27.91 -6.96 1.89
CA GLU A 136 -26.47 -7.03 2.20
C GLU A 136 -26.03 -6.07 3.31
N TRP A 137 -26.56 -4.84 3.33
CA TRP A 137 -26.28 -3.89 4.41
C TRP A 137 -26.86 -4.37 5.75
N LEU A 138 -28.02 -5.02 5.72
CA LEU A 138 -28.71 -5.52 6.89
C LEU A 138 -27.95 -6.71 7.51
N GLU A 139 -27.31 -7.56 6.71
CA GLU A 139 -26.50 -8.68 7.18
C GLU A 139 -25.32 -8.20 8.02
N LEU A 140 -24.54 -7.21 7.54
CA LEU A 140 -23.46 -6.60 8.33
C LEU A 140 -23.98 -5.97 9.63
N GLU A 141 -25.17 -5.38 9.60
CA GLU A 141 -25.80 -4.79 10.78
C GLU A 141 -26.36 -5.82 11.78
N ASN A 142 -26.70 -7.02 11.34
CA ASN A 142 -27.07 -8.12 12.25
C ASN A 142 -25.82 -8.75 12.84
N TRP A 143 -24.80 -8.97 12.02
CA TRP A 143 -23.50 -9.47 12.45
C TRP A 143 -22.91 -8.63 13.60
N LEU A 144 -22.98 -7.30 13.49
CA LEU A 144 -22.59 -6.37 14.56
C LEU A 144 -23.24 -6.61 15.93
N LEU A 145 -24.47 -7.15 15.96
CA LEU A 145 -25.22 -7.37 17.20
C LEU A 145 -25.02 -8.79 17.73
N GLU A 146 -24.69 -9.74 16.87
CA GLU A 146 -24.74 -11.17 17.14
C GLU A 146 -23.36 -11.84 17.22
N GLU A 147 -22.32 -11.27 16.61
CA GLU A 147 -20.98 -11.85 16.56
C GLU A 147 -20.36 -12.02 17.95
N GLU A 148 -19.90 -13.23 18.26
CA GLU A 148 -19.34 -13.59 19.57
C GLU A 148 -17.91 -13.06 19.74
N ASP A 149 -17.16 -12.90 18.64
CA ASP A 149 -15.79 -12.36 18.66
C ASP A 149 -15.70 -10.86 18.91
N LEU A 150 -16.84 -10.15 18.81
CA LEU A 150 -16.94 -8.74 19.15
C LEU A 150 -17.21 -8.56 20.66
N ASP A 151 -16.64 -7.51 21.25
CA ASP A 151 -16.92 -7.13 22.64
C ASP A 151 -18.39 -6.70 22.82
N ASP A 152 -18.84 -6.62 24.07
CA ASP A 152 -20.18 -6.17 24.46
C ASP A 152 -20.39 -4.68 24.18
N LYS A 153 -19.31 -3.91 24.14
CA LYS A 153 -19.31 -2.47 23.88
C LYS A 153 -18.60 -2.15 22.58
N LEU A 154 -19.32 -1.50 21.67
CA LEU A 154 -18.80 -1.12 20.35
C LEU A 154 -18.92 0.39 20.14
N SER A 155 -17.96 0.97 19.44
CA SER A 155 -18.05 2.30 18.82
C SER A 155 -18.03 2.13 17.30
N VAL A 156 -19.02 2.68 16.61
CA VAL A 156 -19.21 2.43 15.18
C VAL A 156 -19.34 3.76 14.43
N PHE A 157 -18.58 3.89 13.36
CA PHE A 157 -18.64 5.00 12.41
C PHE A 157 -19.18 4.50 11.08
N THR A 158 -20.05 5.27 10.43
CA THR A 158 -20.63 4.88 9.13
C THR A 158 -20.93 6.10 8.28
N GLY A 159 -20.80 5.99 6.96
CA GLY A 159 -21.07 7.09 6.05
C GLY A 159 -21.29 6.64 4.60
N PRO A 160 -21.80 7.52 3.72
CA PRO A 160 -21.75 7.32 2.29
C PRO A 160 -20.34 7.51 1.74
N ILE A 161 -20.12 7.03 0.52
CA ILE A 161 -19.04 7.43 -0.37
C ILE A 161 -19.69 8.13 -1.55
N ASN A 162 -19.38 9.41 -1.70
CA ASN A 162 -19.85 10.24 -2.79
C ASN A 162 -18.76 10.40 -3.85
N THR A 163 -19.11 10.26 -5.13
CA THR A 163 -18.19 10.48 -6.25
C THR A 163 -18.78 11.48 -7.24
N ILE A 164 -17.97 11.96 -8.20
CA ILE A 164 -18.51 12.86 -9.25
C ILE A 164 -19.55 12.18 -10.14
N ASN A 165 -19.57 10.84 -10.16
CA ASN A 165 -20.50 10.08 -10.99
C ASN A 165 -21.81 9.79 -10.25
N ASP A 166 -21.94 10.23 -8.99
CA ASP A 166 -23.18 10.10 -8.24
C ASP A 166 -24.35 10.68 -9.03
N GLN A 167 -25.42 9.90 -9.14
CA GLN A 167 -26.57 10.26 -9.97
C GLN A 167 -27.38 11.37 -9.29
N PRO A 168 -27.60 12.52 -9.95
CA PRO A 168 -28.50 13.54 -9.44
C PRO A 168 -29.90 12.97 -9.25
N TYR A 169 -30.47 13.17 -8.07
CA TYR A 169 -31.75 12.60 -7.70
C TYR A 169 -32.55 13.56 -6.83
N ARG A 170 -33.63 14.11 -7.37
CA ARG A 170 -34.61 14.95 -6.64
C ARG A 170 -33.98 16.06 -5.76
N GLY A 171 -32.99 16.77 -6.29
CA GLY A 171 -32.33 17.89 -5.58
C GLY A 171 -31.27 17.45 -4.55
N THR A 172 -30.80 16.21 -4.66
CA THR A 172 -29.63 15.63 -3.99
C THR A 172 -28.93 14.67 -4.98
N TYR A 173 -28.08 13.77 -4.49
CA TYR A 173 -27.29 12.78 -5.23
C TYR A 173 -27.44 11.41 -4.58
N ILE A 174 -27.46 10.35 -5.39
CA ILE A 174 -27.45 8.97 -4.89
C ILE A 174 -25.98 8.56 -4.64
N PRO A 175 -25.61 8.21 -3.39
CA PRO A 175 -24.26 7.76 -3.09
C PRO A 175 -23.83 6.54 -3.90
N SER A 176 -22.55 6.51 -4.27
CA SER A 176 -21.93 5.39 -4.99
C SER A 176 -21.75 4.15 -4.13
N ALA A 177 -21.42 4.33 -2.84
CA ALA A 177 -21.12 3.25 -1.91
C ALA A 177 -21.35 3.70 -0.46
N PHE A 178 -21.19 2.78 0.48
CA PHE A 178 -21.23 3.04 1.91
C PHE A 178 -20.08 2.35 2.62
N TRP A 179 -19.70 2.89 3.77
CA TRP A 179 -18.65 2.33 4.61
C TRP A 179 -19.08 2.21 6.06
N LYS A 180 -18.43 1.31 6.79
CA LYS A 180 -18.62 1.10 8.23
C LYS A 180 -17.29 0.77 8.90
N VAL A 181 -16.95 1.47 9.97
CA VAL A 181 -15.78 1.21 10.81
C VAL A 181 -16.27 0.82 12.20
N ILE A 182 -15.77 -0.30 12.71
CA ILE A 182 -16.18 -0.93 13.96
C ILE A 182 -14.98 -0.97 14.89
N VAL A 183 -15.15 -0.39 16.07
CA VAL A 183 -14.10 -0.24 17.07
C VAL A 183 -14.57 -0.86 18.38
N PHE A 184 -13.71 -1.68 18.97
CA PHE A 184 -13.98 -2.39 20.23
C PHE A 184 -12.66 -2.67 20.95
N THR A 185 -12.73 -3.24 22.15
CA THR A 185 -11.56 -3.58 22.96
C THR A 185 -11.47 -5.08 23.18
N LYS A 186 -10.32 -5.70 22.89
CA LYS A 186 -10.08 -7.14 23.12
C LYS A 186 -8.76 -7.29 23.85
N GLY A 187 -8.75 -8.01 24.97
CA GLY A 187 -7.53 -8.19 25.78
C GLY A 187 -6.94 -6.90 26.39
N GLY A 188 -7.72 -5.82 26.44
CA GLY A 188 -7.24 -4.50 26.90
C GLY A 188 -6.64 -3.63 25.78
N GLU A 189 -6.63 -4.12 24.54
CA GLU A 189 -6.16 -3.39 23.37
C GLU A 189 -7.33 -2.97 22.48
N LEU A 190 -7.15 -1.86 21.76
CA LEU A 190 -8.11 -1.38 20.78
C LEU A 190 -8.10 -2.32 19.57
N GLN A 191 -9.25 -2.46 18.90
CA GLN A 191 -9.40 -3.24 17.67
C GLN A 191 -10.22 -2.41 16.67
N CYS A 192 -9.89 -2.46 15.38
CA CYS A 192 -10.54 -1.63 14.35
C CYS A 192 -10.75 -2.40 13.05
N ARG A 193 -12.01 -2.64 12.66
CA ARG A 193 -12.36 -3.27 11.38
C ARG A 193 -13.09 -2.26 10.50
N ALA A 194 -12.74 -2.18 9.21
CA ALA A 194 -13.39 -1.28 8.26
C ALA A 194 -13.97 -2.07 7.08
N PHE A 195 -15.16 -1.66 6.64
CA PHE A 195 -15.94 -2.32 5.61
C PHE A 195 -16.43 -1.31 4.58
N LEU A 196 -16.55 -1.75 3.34
CA LEU A 196 -17.06 -0.98 2.22
C LEU A 196 -18.02 -1.87 1.41
N MET A 197 -19.15 -1.30 1.00
CA MET A 197 -20.10 -1.96 0.10
C MET A 197 -20.53 -1.01 -1.01
N LYS A 198 -20.49 -1.48 -2.26
CA LYS A 198 -20.86 -0.69 -3.42
C LYS A 198 -22.36 -0.74 -3.64
N GLN A 199 -22.95 0.42 -3.91
CA GLN A 199 -24.36 0.55 -4.30
C GLN A 199 -24.51 0.97 -5.77
N SER A 200 -23.46 1.55 -6.37
CA SER A 200 -23.49 2.11 -7.72
C SER A 200 -23.95 1.13 -8.80
N GLU A 201 -23.88 -0.18 -8.54
CA GLU A 201 -24.40 -1.23 -9.42
C GLU A 201 -25.93 -1.17 -9.59
N PHE A 202 -26.64 -0.57 -8.61
CA PHE A 202 -28.08 -0.35 -8.64
C PHE A 202 -28.49 1.00 -9.25
N TRP A 203 -27.56 1.86 -9.70
CA TRP A 203 -27.94 3.18 -10.23
C TRP A 203 -28.92 3.11 -11.40
N ASP A 204 -28.83 2.08 -12.25
CA ASP A 204 -29.73 1.89 -13.38
C ASP A 204 -31.03 1.11 -13.00
N ASP A 205 -31.11 0.53 -11.80
CA ASP A 205 -32.26 -0.29 -11.34
C ASP A 205 -33.42 0.55 -10.80
N HIS A 206 -34.01 1.38 -11.66
CA HIS A 206 -35.06 2.33 -11.26
C HIS A 206 -36.40 1.67 -10.89
N ASP A 207 -36.62 0.40 -11.29
CA ASP A 207 -37.85 -0.35 -11.04
C ASP A 207 -37.67 -1.53 -10.06
N GLY A 208 -36.45 -1.73 -9.53
CA GLY A 208 -36.14 -2.72 -8.51
C GLY A 208 -36.18 -4.16 -9.04
N ARG A 209 -36.06 -4.37 -10.36
CA ARG A 209 -36.17 -5.68 -10.99
C ARG A 209 -34.82 -6.41 -11.06
N ASN A 210 -33.69 -5.72 -10.93
CA ASN A 210 -32.38 -6.36 -11.04
C ASN A 210 -32.03 -7.13 -9.75
N THR A 211 -31.70 -8.41 -9.88
CA THR A 211 -31.11 -9.20 -8.78
C THR A 211 -29.60 -9.18 -8.96
N LEU A 212 -28.92 -8.37 -8.15
CA LEU A 212 -27.47 -8.34 -8.03
C LEU A 212 -27.10 -8.97 -6.69
N ASN A 213 -25.97 -9.67 -6.65
CA ASN A 213 -25.36 -10.11 -5.40
C ASN A 213 -24.26 -9.10 -5.10
N LEU A 214 -24.47 -8.21 -4.14
CA LEU A 214 -23.47 -7.19 -3.85
C LEU A 214 -22.31 -7.79 -3.05
N GLU A 215 -21.10 -7.48 -3.50
CA GLU A 215 -19.90 -7.84 -2.76
C GLU A 215 -19.70 -6.90 -1.58
N SER A 216 -19.53 -7.48 -0.39
CA SER A 216 -19.08 -6.80 0.80
C SER A 216 -17.57 -6.90 0.89
N TYR A 217 -16.89 -5.83 1.28
CA TYR A 217 -15.44 -5.85 1.37
C TYR A 217 -14.96 -5.40 2.74
N GLN A 218 -13.97 -6.11 3.29
CA GLN A 218 -13.10 -5.56 4.32
C GLN A 218 -12.05 -4.68 3.64
N VAL A 219 -11.83 -3.48 4.16
CA VAL A 219 -10.87 -2.50 3.62
C VAL A 219 -10.00 -1.94 4.73
N SER A 220 -8.94 -1.23 4.35
CA SER A 220 -8.17 -0.44 5.32
C SER A 220 -8.88 0.83 5.74
N LEU A 221 -8.58 1.29 6.96
CA LEU A 221 -9.08 2.58 7.45
C LEU A 221 -8.54 3.75 6.62
N THR A 222 -7.31 3.64 6.10
CA THR A 222 -6.72 4.59 5.17
C THR A 222 -7.50 4.66 3.85
N GLN A 223 -7.99 3.52 3.33
CA GLN A 223 -8.86 3.53 2.14
C GLN A 223 -10.14 4.34 2.38
N ILE A 224 -10.77 4.21 3.55
CA ILE A 224 -11.93 5.03 3.91
C ILE A 224 -11.54 6.52 3.96
N THR A 225 -10.38 6.83 4.53
CA THR A 225 -9.87 8.21 4.60
C THR A 225 -9.70 8.81 3.21
N GLU A 226 -9.07 8.10 2.27
CA GLU A 226 -8.86 8.61 0.91
C GLU A 226 -10.15 8.74 0.10
N LEU A 227 -11.09 7.81 0.26
CA LEU A 227 -12.36 7.84 -0.48
C LEU A 227 -13.32 8.92 0.02
N THR A 228 -13.17 9.35 1.27
CA THR A 228 -14.15 10.19 1.94
C THR A 228 -13.61 11.53 2.41
N ASP A 229 -12.29 11.70 2.50
CA ASP A 229 -11.60 12.80 3.17
C ASP A 229 -12.01 12.96 4.66
N LEU A 230 -12.24 11.83 5.33
CA LEU A 230 -12.51 11.72 6.77
C LEU A 230 -11.31 11.10 7.50
N TYR A 231 -10.77 11.79 8.49
CA TYR A 231 -9.60 11.36 9.24
C TYR A 231 -10.00 10.81 10.60
N PHE A 232 -9.47 9.64 10.95
CA PHE A 232 -9.75 8.96 12.21
C PHE A 232 -8.64 9.22 13.24
N GLN A 233 -8.84 8.79 14.48
CA GLN A 233 -7.79 8.83 15.51
C GLN A 233 -6.64 7.89 15.13
N GLN A 234 -5.38 8.32 15.29
CA GLN A 234 -4.19 7.57 14.84
C GLN A 234 -4.19 6.10 15.29
N ALA A 235 -4.50 5.86 16.56
CA ALA A 235 -4.56 4.51 17.13
C ALA A 235 -5.50 3.54 16.38
N LEU A 236 -6.52 4.07 15.67
CA LEU A 236 -7.42 3.26 14.85
C LEU A 236 -6.77 2.78 13.56
N TYR A 237 -5.89 3.57 12.95
CA TYR A 237 -5.09 3.13 11.80
C TYR A 237 -4.08 2.08 12.23
N ASP A 238 -3.42 2.32 13.37
CA ASP A 238 -2.38 1.42 13.88
C ASP A 238 -2.93 0.02 14.18
N THR A 239 -4.17 -0.07 14.67
CA THR A 239 -4.83 -1.33 15.02
C THR A 239 -5.70 -1.93 13.91
N ASN A 240 -5.84 -1.25 12.77
CA ASN A 240 -6.59 -1.81 11.64
C ASN A 240 -5.78 -2.96 11.00
N PRO A 241 -6.38 -4.16 10.80
CA PRO A 241 -5.62 -5.35 10.36
C PRO A 241 -5.37 -5.38 8.85
N MET A 242 -6.00 -4.49 8.08
CA MET A 242 -5.87 -4.40 6.63
C MET A 242 -4.76 -3.41 6.25
N PHE A 243 -3.94 -3.73 5.25
CA PHE A 243 -3.00 -2.75 4.70
C PHE A 243 -3.71 -1.85 3.67
N TYR A 244 -3.08 -0.73 3.36
CA TYR A 244 -3.58 0.20 2.34
C TYR A 244 -2.65 0.21 1.12
N SER A 245 -2.86 -0.62 0.11
CA SER A 245 -2.03 -0.55 -1.10
C SER A 245 -2.66 0.35 -2.18
N PRO A 246 -2.13 1.51 -2.58
CA PRO A 246 -2.60 2.21 -3.79
C PRO A 246 -2.36 1.33 -5.03
N ASN A 247 -3.35 1.11 -5.90
CA ASN A 247 -3.16 0.42 -7.18
C ASN A 247 -4.27 0.76 -8.18
N ASN A 248 -3.93 0.94 -9.45
CA ASN A 248 -4.86 1.36 -10.51
C ASN A 248 -5.76 0.23 -11.07
N PHE A 249 -5.94 -0.88 -10.35
CA PHE A 249 -6.47 -2.14 -10.93
C PHE A 249 -7.95 -2.43 -10.69
N THR A 250 -8.70 -1.50 -10.09
CA THR A 250 -10.17 -1.63 -9.98
C THR A 250 -10.88 -0.43 -10.59
N THR A 251 -10.99 -0.41 -11.92
CA THR A 251 -11.83 0.59 -12.60
C THR A 251 -13.27 0.10 -12.69
N SER A 252 -14.08 0.45 -11.70
CA SER A 252 -15.54 0.50 -11.86
C SER A 252 -16.08 1.75 -11.16
N ASN A 253 -16.83 2.58 -11.92
CA ASN A 253 -17.51 3.79 -11.46
C ASN A 253 -16.66 4.82 -10.69
N ASP A 254 -15.33 4.82 -10.89
CA ASP A 254 -14.33 5.68 -10.24
C ASP A 254 -14.28 5.57 -8.69
N ILE A 255 -14.58 4.40 -8.15
CA ILE A 255 -14.14 4.00 -6.81
C ILE A 255 -12.98 3.03 -7.01
N ASP A 256 -11.74 3.53 -6.83
CA ASP A 256 -10.54 2.70 -6.88
C ASP A 256 -10.26 2.14 -5.49
N THR A 257 -10.29 0.82 -5.38
CA THR A 257 -10.31 0.10 -4.10
C THR A 257 -9.33 -1.08 -4.16
N PRO A 258 -8.03 -0.79 -4.08
CA PRO A 258 -6.96 -1.73 -4.37
C PRO A 258 -6.64 -2.78 -3.30
N GLU A 259 -7.17 -2.67 -2.08
CA GLU A 259 -7.07 -3.70 -1.03
C GLU A 259 -8.44 -3.95 -0.38
N MET A 260 -9.32 -4.56 -1.18
CA MET A 260 -10.62 -5.06 -0.74
C MET A 260 -10.53 -6.57 -0.55
N ARG A 261 -10.77 -7.08 0.66
CA ARG A 261 -11.02 -8.51 0.86
C ARG A 261 -12.51 -8.76 0.68
N PRO A 262 -12.96 -9.46 -0.38
CA PRO A 262 -14.36 -9.86 -0.49
C PRO A 262 -14.76 -10.70 0.72
N ILE A 263 -15.94 -10.42 1.25
CA ILE A 263 -16.53 -11.11 2.38
C ILE A 263 -17.76 -11.84 1.85
N GLU A 264 -17.67 -13.16 1.79
CA GLU A 264 -18.83 -14.02 1.54
C GLU A 264 -19.36 -14.63 2.86
N SER A 265 -18.52 -14.64 3.90
CA SER A 265 -18.83 -15.20 5.22
C SER A 265 -18.04 -14.50 6.33
N PRO A 266 -18.48 -14.57 7.61
CA PRO A 266 -17.73 -14.01 8.74
C PRO A 266 -16.28 -14.52 8.85
N THR A 267 -15.99 -15.76 8.41
CA THR A 267 -14.63 -16.33 8.40
C THR A 267 -13.69 -15.64 7.41
N ASP A 268 -14.23 -14.83 6.49
CA ASP A 268 -13.43 -14.00 5.58
C ASP A 268 -12.97 -12.69 6.22
N ILE A 269 -13.26 -12.42 7.49
CA ILE A 269 -12.79 -11.21 8.17
C ILE A 269 -11.36 -11.45 8.69
N VAL A 270 -10.44 -10.53 8.39
CA VAL A 270 -9.11 -10.47 9.00
C VAL A 270 -9.25 -9.84 10.38
N ASP A 271 -8.87 -10.57 11.43
CA ASP A 271 -8.97 -10.09 12.81
C ASP A 271 -7.73 -9.37 13.30
N ASN A 272 -6.55 -9.94 13.03
CA ASN A 272 -5.28 -9.38 13.48
C ASN A 272 -4.40 -9.08 12.27
N ARG A 273 -3.57 -8.03 12.37
CA ARG A 273 -2.39 -7.88 11.51
C ARG A 273 -1.58 -9.17 11.73
N GLY A 274 -1.58 -10.07 10.75
CA GLY A 274 -1.06 -11.42 10.99
C GLY A 274 0.39 -11.33 11.48
N LYS A 275 0.74 -12.16 12.49
CA LYS A 275 2.09 -12.44 13.00
C LYS A 275 3.20 -12.45 11.92
N TYR A 276 2.84 -12.75 10.67
CA TYR A 276 3.70 -12.64 9.49
C TYR A 276 4.35 -11.28 9.23
N THR A 277 3.62 -10.16 9.32
CA THR A 277 4.27 -8.87 9.05
C THR A 277 5.20 -8.50 10.20
N ASP A 278 4.81 -8.88 11.41
CA ASP A 278 5.58 -8.64 12.61
C ASP A 278 6.90 -9.42 12.58
N ILE A 279 6.88 -10.72 12.27
CA ILE A 279 8.13 -11.49 12.15
C ILE A 279 9.04 -10.99 11.02
N VAL A 280 8.50 -10.46 9.92
CA VAL A 280 9.33 -9.92 8.83
C VAL A 280 10.07 -8.67 9.31
N GLN A 281 9.40 -7.79 10.04
CA GLN A 281 10.02 -6.63 10.66
C GLN A 281 10.98 -7.04 11.80
N GLU A 282 10.63 -8.03 12.62
CA GLU A 282 11.49 -8.54 13.70
C GLU A 282 12.78 -9.17 13.16
N LEU A 283 12.69 -10.01 12.12
CA LEU A 283 13.86 -10.60 11.46
C LEU A 283 14.75 -9.53 10.81
N TRP A 284 14.12 -8.49 10.27
CA TRP A 284 14.84 -7.34 9.76
C TRP A 284 15.56 -6.60 10.91
N ASP A 285 14.86 -6.23 11.98
CA ASP A 285 15.44 -5.47 13.09
C ASP A 285 16.51 -6.26 13.86
N ALA A 286 16.40 -7.59 13.90
CA ALA A 286 17.36 -8.48 14.55
C ALA A 286 18.59 -8.83 13.68
N ASP A 287 18.67 -8.37 12.42
CA ASP A 287 19.80 -8.61 11.51
C ASP A 287 21.01 -7.72 11.83
N ASP A 288 21.83 -8.15 12.79
CA ASP A 288 23.06 -7.43 13.20
C ASP A 288 24.10 -7.28 12.10
N ASN A 289 24.11 -8.23 11.17
CA ASN A 289 25.08 -8.28 10.10
C ASN A 289 24.61 -7.51 8.87
N ARG A 290 23.45 -6.82 8.97
CA ARG A 290 22.97 -5.89 7.96
C ARG A 290 23.89 -4.68 7.81
N PHE A 291 24.00 -4.19 6.59
CA PHE A 291 24.73 -2.97 6.24
C PHE A 291 23.76 -1.79 6.18
N ASP A 292 24.17 -0.66 6.75
CA ASP A 292 23.42 0.59 6.58
C ASP A 292 23.62 1.12 5.16
N VAL A 293 22.52 1.50 4.51
CA VAL A 293 22.52 1.92 3.10
C VAL A 293 22.14 3.40 3.00
N THR A 294 22.88 4.15 2.19
CA THR A 294 22.52 5.52 1.81
C THR A 294 22.39 5.68 0.29
N ARG A 295 21.73 6.77 -0.10
CA ARG A 295 21.48 7.17 -1.48
C ARG A 295 21.75 8.67 -1.64
N LEU A 296 21.87 9.11 -2.89
CA LEU A 296 21.98 10.53 -3.21
C LEU A 296 20.60 11.21 -3.11
N ALA A 297 20.57 12.37 -2.47
CA ALA A 297 19.50 13.35 -2.53
C ALA A 297 20.11 14.71 -2.89
N ASP A 298 19.58 15.39 -3.92
CA ASP A 298 20.06 16.70 -4.38
C ASP A 298 21.58 16.78 -4.64
N GLY A 299 22.14 15.68 -5.16
CA GLY A 299 23.57 15.58 -5.49
C GLY A 299 24.50 15.38 -4.29
N ARG A 300 23.97 15.05 -3.10
CA ARG A 300 24.75 14.75 -1.89
C ARG A 300 24.31 13.44 -1.26
N TRP A 301 25.23 12.73 -0.61
CA TRP A 301 24.89 11.53 0.15
C TRP A 301 24.09 11.91 1.40
N MET A 302 22.94 11.25 1.61
CA MET A 302 22.11 11.51 2.80
C MET A 302 22.84 11.13 4.09
N ASN A 303 23.68 10.08 4.04
CA ASN A 303 24.55 9.66 5.12
C ASN A 303 25.92 9.24 4.56
N GLU A 304 26.88 10.16 4.60
CA GLU A 304 28.26 9.90 4.17
C GLU A 304 28.93 8.71 4.91
N ASN A 305 28.48 8.36 6.12
CA ASN A 305 29.10 7.30 6.91
C ASN A 305 28.39 5.95 6.80
N ALA A 306 27.42 5.80 5.89
CA ALA A 306 26.74 4.54 5.67
C ALA A 306 27.72 3.47 5.15
N ASP A 307 27.47 2.21 5.52
CA ASP A 307 28.30 1.08 5.06
C ASP A 307 28.20 0.87 3.55
N ILE A 308 27.08 1.25 2.92
CA ILE A 308 26.86 1.17 1.47
C ILE A 308 26.39 2.52 0.95
N ARG A 309 27.05 3.03 -0.09
CA ARG A 309 26.62 4.18 -0.90
C ARG A 309 26.12 3.69 -2.25
N LEU A 310 24.80 3.74 -2.44
CA LEU A 310 24.14 3.21 -3.63
C LEU A 310 23.89 4.31 -4.67
N TYR A 311 24.50 4.18 -5.85
CA TYR A 311 24.42 5.14 -6.95
C TYR A 311 23.58 4.64 -8.13
N GLU A 312 22.27 4.88 -8.06
CA GLU A 312 21.30 4.35 -9.04
C GLU A 312 21.28 5.05 -10.40
N GLN A 313 21.94 6.20 -10.54
CA GLN A 313 22.09 6.88 -11.83
C GLN A 313 20.75 7.08 -12.55
N GLY A 314 20.61 6.61 -13.80
CA GLY A 314 19.43 6.83 -14.64
C GLY A 314 18.37 5.73 -14.58
N TYR A 315 17.10 6.15 -14.63
CA TYR A 315 15.95 5.26 -14.76
C TYR A 315 15.85 4.62 -16.16
N ARG A 316 15.88 3.28 -16.24
CA ARG A 316 15.85 2.53 -17.49
C ARG A 316 14.44 2.08 -17.87
N ARG A 317 14.03 2.40 -19.11
CA ARG A 317 12.82 1.85 -19.75
C ARG A 317 13.15 0.64 -20.64
N PRO A 318 12.24 -0.35 -20.78
CA PRO A 318 12.44 -1.50 -21.66
C PRO A 318 12.90 -1.10 -23.08
N GLY A 319 13.92 -1.77 -23.60
CA GLY A 319 14.41 -1.57 -24.98
C GLY A 319 15.33 -0.36 -25.24
N LYS A 320 15.82 0.35 -24.21
CA LYS A 320 16.69 1.54 -24.35
C LYS A 320 18.17 1.25 -24.01
N ARG A 321 19.06 2.15 -24.50
CA ARG A 321 20.53 2.17 -24.25
C ARG A 321 20.81 2.17 -22.74
N ASP A 322 22.02 1.73 -22.40
CA ASP A 322 22.61 1.86 -21.07
C ASP A 322 22.51 3.31 -20.55
N LEU A 323 21.98 3.46 -19.33
CA LEU A 323 21.80 4.74 -18.62
C LEU A 323 22.61 4.81 -17.33
N ALA A 324 23.44 3.81 -17.04
CA ALA A 324 24.35 3.76 -15.91
C ALA A 324 25.80 3.63 -16.41
N LYS A 325 26.54 4.74 -16.35
CA LYS A 325 27.94 4.76 -16.80
C LYS A 325 28.92 4.32 -15.72
N PHE A 326 28.46 4.23 -14.48
CA PHE A 326 29.22 3.89 -13.30
C PHE A 326 28.63 2.66 -12.63
N PHE A 327 29.37 2.14 -11.65
CA PHE A 327 28.90 1.07 -10.80
C PHE A 327 27.68 1.48 -9.98
N LEU A 328 26.83 0.51 -9.66
CA LEU A 328 25.71 0.70 -8.74
C LEU A 328 26.24 0.96 -7.33
N PHE A 329 27.29 0.24 -6.93
CA PHE A 329 27.93 0.42 -5.63
C PHE A 329 29.08 1.43 -5.78
N ASP A 330 28.84 2.68 -5.33
CA ASP A 330 29.88 3.71 -5.30
C ASP A 330 30.92 3.40 -4.22
N GLU A 331 30.44 2.98 -3.05
CA GLU A 331 31.27 2.57 -1.92
C GLU A 331 30.59 1.47 -1.11
N VAL A 332 31.39 0.52 -0.62
CA VAL A 332 30.98 -0.55 0.31
C VAL A 332 32.05 -0.67 1.39
N ASN A 333 31.65 -0.79 2.65
CA ASN A 333 32.52 -1.11 3.78
C ASN A 333 33.09 -2.53 3.63
N THR A 334 34.20 -2.63 2.89
CA THR A 334 34.82 -3.93 2.58
C THR A 334 35.38 -4.61 3.83
N ASP A 335 35.78 -3.86 4.85
CA ASP A 335 36.27 -4.45 6.10
C ASP A 335 35.14 -5.20 6.81
N LYS A 336 33.97 -4.58 6.97
CA LYS A 336 32.79 -5.26 7.50
C LYS A 336 32.44 -6.48 6.64
N LEU A 337 32.45 -6.35 5.31
CA LEU A 337 32.12 -7.45 4.39
C LEU A 337 33.12 -8.61 4.47
N MET A 338 34.40 -8.35 4.70
CA MET A 338 35.45 -9.36 4.78
C MET A 338 35.55 -10.06 6.14
N PHE A 339 35.15 -9.40 7.23
CA PHE A 339 35.38 -9.90 8.59
C PHE A 339 34.14 -10.45 9.30
N LEU A 340 32.93 -10.22 8.77
CA LEU A 340 31.73 -10.82 9.34
C LEU A 340 31.67 -12.35 9.06
N PRO A 341 31.43 -13.20 10.07
CA PRO A 341 31.47 -14.66 9.92
C PRO A 341 30.54 -15.20 8.84
N SER A 342 29.31 -14.68 8.75
CA SER A 342 28.31 -15.15 7.79
C SER A 342 28.71 -14.84 6.34
N TYR A 343 29.23 -13.63 6.07
CA TYR A 343 29.78 -13.28 4.76
C TYR A 343 31.04 -14.06 4.41
N GLN A 344 31.90 -14.37 5.39
CA GLN A 344 33.07 -15.23 5.15
C GLN A 344 32.68 -16.67 4.78
N ALA A 345 31.72 -17.25 5.51
CA ALA A 345 31.21 -18.59 5.23
C ALA A 345 30.52 -18.62 3.87
N PHE A 346 29.70 -17.61 3.57
CA PHE A 346 29.08 -17.43 2.26
C PHE A 346 30.11 -17.30 1.15
N LYS A 347 31.12 -16.43 1.31
CA LYS A 347 32.17 -16.21 0.29
C LYS A 347 32.93 -17.50 -0.04
N ARG A 348 33.28 -18.30 0.97
CA ARG A 348 33.94 -19.61 0.78
C ARG A 348 33.08 -20.53 -0.08
N LEU A 349 31.80 -20.64 0.25
CA LEU A 349 30.85 -21.49 -0.46
C LEU A 349 30.70 -21.11 -1.93
N ILE A 350 30.58 -19.82 -2.24
CA ILE A 350 30.34 -19.37 -3.61
C ILE A 350 31.61 -19.40 -4.49
N ASP A 351 32.81 -19.41 -3.90
CA ASP A 351 34.07 -19.44 -4.65
C ASP A 351 34.33 -20.77 -5.38
N ASN A 352 33.61 -21.82 -4.99
CA ASN A 352 33.66 -23.12 -5.65
C ASN A 352 32.58 -23.30 -6.74
N TYR A 353 31.69 -22.31 -6.91
CA TYR A 353 30.63 -22.34 -7.90
C TYR A 353 31.14 -22.03 -9.33
N ASN A 354 30.41 -22.49 -10.35
CA ASN A 354 30.65 -22.14 -11.76
C ASN A 354 29.33 -21.75 -12.40
N GLU A 355 29.32 -20.62 -13.08
CA GLU A 355 28.13 -19.90 -13.47
C GLU A 355 27.53 -20.36 -14.80
N LEU A 356 28.20 -21.28 -15.50
CA LEU A 356 27.68 -21.92 -16.71
C LEU A 356 26.87 -23.17 -16.32
N GLU A 357 25.62 -23.25 -16.80
CA GLU A 357 24.73 -24.42 -16.71
C GLU A 357 25.54 -25.72 -16.87
N ARG A 358 25.76 -26.44 -15.76
CA ARG A 358 26.56 -27.66 -15.72
C ARG A 358 25.66 -28.83 -16.10
N ASP A 359 25.90 -29.42 -17.27
CA ASP A 359 25.36 -30.75 -17.55
C ASP A 359 25.94 -31.72 -16.50
N GLU A 360 25.08 -32.23 -15.60
CA GLU A 360 25.38 -33.14 -14.46
C GLU A 360 26.00 -32.51 -13.19
N GLU A 361 25.37 -31.47 -12.63
CA GLU A 361 25.79 -30.87 -11.37
C GLU A 361 25.69 -31.85 -10.18
N LYS A 362 26.81 -31.97 -9.45
CA LYS A 362 26.96 -32.68 -8.19
C LYS A 362 27.87 -31.88 -7.28
N TYR A 363 27.49 -31.74 -6.02
CA TYR A 363 28.39 -31.19 -5.01
C TYR A 363 29.55 -32.14 -4.73
N SER A 364 30.74 -31.57 -4.67
CA SER A 364 31.95 -32.17 -4.13
C SER A 364 31.91 -32.23 -2.61
N ASP A 365 32.77 -33.05 -2.01
CA ASP A 365 32.90 -33.14 -0.54
C ASP A 365 33.28 -31.78 0.09
N VAL A 366 33.98 -30.93 -0.66
CA VAL A 366 34.37 -29.57 -0.22
C VAL A 366 33.14 -28.66 -0.20
N GLU A 367 32.36 -28.62 -1.28
CA GLU A 367 31.13 -27.82 -1.35
C GLU A 367 30.13 -28.27 -0.27
N LEU A 368 29.98 -29.57 -0.03
CA LEU A 368 29.13 -30.08 1.05
C LEU A 368 29.60 -29.60 2.44
N ALA A 369 30.90 -29.64 2.72
CA ALA A 369 31.43 -29.15 3.99
C ALA A 369 31.24 -27.63 4.17
N GLU A 370 31.33 -26.86 3.09
CA GLU A 370 31.08 -25.42 3.10
C GLU A 370 29.60 -25.07 3.29
N ILE A 371 28.68 -25.85 2.69
CA ILE A 371 27.24 -25.75 2.93
C ILE A 371 26.96 -25.95 4.42
N GLU A 372 27.50 -27.00 5.04
CA GLU A 372 27.30 -27.26 6.48
C GLU A 372 27.86 -26.12 7.33
N HIS A 373 29.06 -25.64 7.02
CA HIS A 373 29.67 -24.55 7.76
C HIS A 373 28.89 -23.22 7.64
N PHE A 374 28.33 -22.93 6.46
CA PHE A 374 27.47 -21.77 6.25
C PHE A 374 26.17 -21.89 7.05
N LEU A 375 25.53 -23.06 7.04
CA LEU A 375 24.34 -23.32 7.85
C LEU A 375 24.64 -23.21 9.34
N ASP A 376 25.73 -23.78 9.82
CA ASP A 376 26.15 -23.66 11.23
C ASP A 376 26.31 -22.19 11.64
N THR A 377 26.85 -21.37 10.75
CA THR A 377 27.00 -19.92 10.98
C THR A 377 25.64 -19.22 11.05
N CYS A 378 24.67 -19.59 10.21
CA CYS A 378 23.33 -19.01 10.23
C CYS A 378 22.47 -19.44 11.44
N PHE A 379 22.77 -20.60 12.01
CA PHE A 379 22.08 -21.14 13.19
C PHE A 379 22.77 -20.81 14.51
N ALA A 380 24.01 -20.33 14.48
CA ALA A 380 24.78 -19.99 15.67
C ALA A 380 24.07 -18.92 16.52
N ARG A 381 23.96 -19.17 17.83
CA ARG A 381 23.50 -18.16 18.78
C ARG A 381 24.55 -17.08 18.97
N TYR A 382 24.09 -15.90 19.36
CA TYR A 382 24.96 -14.78 19.71
C TYR A 382 25.63 -15.04 21.07
N ASP A 383 26.72 -14.32 21.36
CA ASP A 383 27.43 -14.42 22.65
C ASP A 383 26.56 -14.00 23.86
N ASP A 384 25.44 -13.34 23.60
CA ASP A 384 24.41 -13.00 24.58
C ASP A 384 23.48 -14.20 24.82
N GLU A 385 23.47 -14.75 26.04
CA GLU A 385 22.74 -15.99 26.38
C GLU A 385 21.23 -15.89 26.14
N ASP A 386 20.66 -14.67 26.18
CA ASP A 386 19.23 -14.44 25.97
C ASP A 386 18.85 -14.27 24.49
N ARG A 387 19.83 -14.19 23.58
CA ARG A 387 19.60 -13.86 22.18
C ARG A 387 19.75 -15.07 21.25
N ILE A 388 18.65 -15.37 20.55
CA ILE A 388 18.56 -16.46 19.57
C ILE A 388 18.98 -16.02 18.16
N SER A 389 19.28 -16.98 17.28
CA SER A 389 19.58 -16.70 15.87
C SER A 389 18.31 -16.32 15.08
N LEU A 390 18.50 -15.72 13.90
CA LEU A 390 17.37 -15.43 12.99
C LEU A 390 16.65 -16.72 12.58
N MET A 391 17.40 -17.80 12.36
CA MET A 391 16.82 -19.11 12.05
C MET A 391 16.05 -19.72 13.21
N GLU A 392 16.53 -19.53 14.44
CA GLU A 392 15.79 -19.96 15.63
C GLU A 392 14.51 -19.13 15.83
N SER A 393 14.52 -17.85 15.48
CA SER A 393 13.31 -17.00 15.47
C SER A 393 12.28 -17.51 14.46
N VAL A 394 12.72 -17.88 13.24
CA VAL A 394 11.87 -18.51 12.23
C VAL A 394 11.34 -19.88 12.71
N TYR A 395 12.18 -20.68 13.37
CA TYR A 395 11.78 -21.97 13.93
C TYR A 395 10.65 -21.80 14.95
N GLN A 396 10.83 -20.92 15.95
CA GLN A 396 9.80 -20.62 16.97
C GLN A 396 8.52 -20.14 16.31
N TYR A 397 8.62 -19.19 15.39
CA TYR A 397 7.50 -18.67 14.61
C TYR A 397 6.69 -19.75 13.88
N ILE A 398 7.36 -20.76 13.31
CA ILE A 398 6.73 -21.90 12.61
C ILE A 398 6.10 -22.92 13.58
N THR A 399 6.57 -22.98 14.84
CA THR A 399 6.16 -24.01 15.81
C THR A 399 5.18 -23.54 16.88
N ASP A 400 5.06 -22.23 17.13
CA ASP A 400 4.45 -21.68 18.36
C ASP A 400 2.91 -21.68 18.42
N ASP A 401 2.15 -22.01 17.36
CA ASP A 401 0.67 -21.89 17.39
C ASP A 401 -0.14 -22.99 16.69
N GLN A 402 -0.59 -23.98 17.46
CA GLN A 402 -1.44 -25.08 16.94
C GLN A 402 -2.96 -24.82 17.01
N SER A 403 -3.42 -23.65 17.50
CA SER A 403 -4.82 -23.45 17.90
C SER A 403 -5.60 -22.43 17.07
N GLU A 404 -4.92 -21.45 16.46
CA GLU A 404 -5.58 -20.45 15.63
C GLU A 404 -4.93 -20.41 14.24
N GLY A 405 -5.62 -19.86 13.24
CA GLY A 405 -5.17 -19.77 11.85
C GLY A 405 -3.89 -18.94 11.61
N GLY A 406 -2.98 -18.84 12.58
CA GLY A 406 -1.70 -18.13 12.52
C GLY A 406 -0.50 -18.97 13.00
N LEU A 407 0.15 -19.66 12.06
CA LEU A 407 1.58 -20.01 11.98
C LEU A 407 2.17 -21.24 12.62
N GLY A 408 1.49 -21.92 13.53
CA GLY A 408 1.93 -23.28 13.81
C GLY A 408 1.65 -24.18 12.62
N PHE A 409 2.67 -24.90 12.19
CA PHE A 409 2.46 -26.06 11.35
C PHE A 409 1.64 -27.09 12.11
N ALA A 410 0.48 -27.46 11.58
CA ALA A 410 -0.34 -28.52 12.17
C ALA A 410 0.49 -29.81 12.28
N GLN A 411 0.34 -30.56 13.37
CA GLN A 411 1.11 -31.78 13.63
C GLN A 411 1.11 -32.78 12.47
N ALA A 412 0.01 -32.88 11.71
CA ALA A 412 -0.05 -33.72 10.52
C ALA A 412 0.89 -33.23 9.40
N LYS A 413 0.94 -31.91 9.15
CA LYS A 413 1.84 -31.31 8.16
C LYS A 413 3.31 -31.39 8.55
N LEU A 414 3.61 -31.36 9.85
CA LEU A 414 4.92 -31.73 10.41
C LEU A 414 5.32 -33.20 10.14
N THR A 415 4.50 -34.00 9.47
CA THR A 415 4.83 -35.42 9.22
C THR A 415 4.55 -35.90 7.79
N GLU A 416 3.86 -35.09 6.97
CA GLU A 416 3.31 -35.53 5.67
C GLU A 416 3.96 -34.90 4.43
N MET A 417 4.99 -34.06 4.57
CA MET A 417 5.60 -33.40 3.42
C MET A 417 6.53 -34.37 2.64
N PRO A 418 6.33 -34.57 1.32
CA PRO A 418 7.22 -35.44 0.55
C PRO A 418 8.57 -34.75 0.31
N PHE A 419 9.65 -35.37 0.79
CA PHE A 419 11.03 -34.91 0.55
C PHE A 419 11.75 -35.84 -0.40
N THR A 420 12.25 -35.30 -1.51
CA THR A 420 13.11 -36.03 -2.43
C THR A 420 14.06 -35.09 -3.13
N SER A 421 15.33 -35.08 -2.72
CA SER A 421 16.40 -34.42 -3.47
C SER A 421 17.39 -35.44 -4.00
N ALA A 422 17.98 -35.17 -5.16
CA ALA A 422 18.99 -36.06 -5.72
C ALA A 422 20.28 -36.09 -4.88
N THR A 423 20.52 -35.03 -4.10
CA THR A 423 21.71 -34.85 -3.25
C THR A 423 21.57 -35.53 -1.89
N PHE A 424 20.42 -35.36 -1.22
CA PHE A 424 20.21 -35.78 0.16
C PHE A 424 19.22 -36.95 0.31
N GLY A 425 18.58 -37.41 -0.77
CA GLY A 425 17.78 -38.65 -0.77
C GLY A 425 16.32 -38.49 -0.32
N GLU A 426 15.60 -39.62 -0.27
CA GLU A 426 14.18 -39.69 0.14
C GLU A 426 14.05 -39.86 1.68
N GLY A 427 13.17 -39.06 2.29
CA GLY A 427 12.70 -39.28 3.68
C GLY A 427 13.66 -38.91 4.82
N GLN A 428 14.63 -38.00 4.61
CA GLN A 428 15.65 -37.75 5.63
C GLN A 428 15.19 -36.99 6.90
N CYS A 429 14.08 -36.22 6.92
CA CYS A 429 13.33 -35.85 8.15
C CYS A 429 12.14 -34.88 7.93
N ILE A 430 11.13 -34.89 8.83
CA ILE A 430 9.94 -34.01 8.78
C ILE A 430 9.55 -33.44 10.16
N ASP A 431 10.09 -33.92 11.27
CA ASP A 431 9.73 -33.45 12.62
C ASP A 431 10.26 -32.03 12.93
N LEU A 432 9.59 -31.00 12.42
CA LEU A 432 9.97 -29.60 12.67
C LEU A 432 9.75 -29.17 14.12
N THR A 433 9.30 -30.05 15.03
CA THR A 433 9.34 -29.74 16.47
C THR A 433 10.74 -29.84 17.04
N ASN A 434 11.70 -30.40 16.30
CA ASN A 434 13.10 -30.50 16.67
C ASN A 434 13.96 -29.56 15.79
N ILE A 435 14.79 -28.72 16.42
CA ILE A 435 15.56 -27.69 15.71
C ILE A 435 16.65 -28.28 14.80
N GLU A 436 17.23 -29.43 15.15
CA GLU A 436 18.20 -30.12 14.30
C GLU A 436 17.53 -30.64 13.02
N THR A 437 16.33 -31.21 13.15
CA THR A 437 15.50 -31.61 12.01
C THR A 437 15.06 -30.40 11.17
N PHE A 438 14.72 -29.28 11.81
CA PHE A 438 14.42 -28.04 11.11
C PHE A 438 15.63 -27.54 10.32
N ARG A 439 16.86 -27.57 10.87
CA ARG A 439 18.10 -27.23 10.16
C ARG A 439 18.31 -28.13 8.94
N GLU A 440 18.11 -29.44 9.06
CA GLU A 440 18.18 -30.38 7.92
C GLU A 440 17.11 -30.09 6.86
N THR A 441 15.94 -29.61 7.28
CA THR A 441 14.88 -29.17 6.38
C THR A 441 15.30 -27.92 5.61
N VAL A 442 15.85 -26.91 6.29
CA VAL A 442 16.42 -25.71 5.67
C VAL A 442 17.51 -26.08 4.67
N ARG A 443 18.40 -27.03 5.02
CA ARG A 443 19.42 -27.55 4.12
C ARG A 443 18.81 -28.08 2.83
N ASN A 444 17.75 -28.88 2.92
CA ASN A 444 17.07 -29.41 1.75
C ASN A 444 16.34 -28.34 0.94
N ILE A 445 15.62 -27.41 1.59
CA ILE A 445 14.88 -26.32 0.91
C ILE A 445 15.80 -25.55 -0.04
N TRP A 446 16.99 -25.19 0.43
CA TRP A 446 17.89 -24.29 -0.28
C TRP A 446 18.92 -25.00 -1.15
N PHE A 447 19.53 -26.09 -0.66
CA PHE A 447 20.66 -26.76 -1.30
C PHE A 447 20.30 -28.09 -1.96
N GLY A 448 19.10 -28.62 -1.72
CA GLY A 448 18.65 -29.86 -2.36
C GLY A 448 18.55 -29.68 -3.87
N LEU A 449 19.25 -30.53 -4.64
CA LEU A 449 19.15 -30.50 -6.10
C LEU A 449 17.84 -31.13 -6.57
N TYR A 450 17.10 -30.39 -7.40
CA TYR A 450 15.82 -30.81 -7.95
C TYR A 450 15.72 -30.62 -9.48
N THR A 451 14.64 -31.14 -10.08
CA THR A 451 14.34 -30.94 -11.49
C THR A 451 13.08 -30.11 -11.64
N ASN A 452 13.23 -28.91 -12.18
CA ASN A 452 12.13 -27.99 -12.39
C ASN A 452 11.51 -28.18 -13.78
N ASN A 453 10.18 -28.31 -13.85
CA ASN A 453 9.45 -28.66 -15.08
C ASN A 453 8.58 -27.50 -15.58
N PHE A 454 8.97 -26.88 -16.68
CA PHE A 454 8.21 -25.83 -17.38
C PHE A 454 7.54 -26.39 -18.63
N GLY A 455 6.35 -26.99 -18.47
CA GLY A 455 5.70 -27.73 -19.55
C GLY A 455 6.62 -28.82 -20.13
N ASN A 456 7.05 -28.66 -21.38
CA ASN A 456 7.95 -29.62 -22.05
C ASN A 456 9.45 -29.37 -21.79
N ARG A 457 9.83 -28.30 -21.08
CA ARG A 457 11.22 -27.96 -20.76
C ARG A 457 11.55 -28.39 -19.33
N GLN A 458 12.70 -29.03 -19.15
CA GLN A 458 13.21 -29.39 -17.81
C GLN A 458 14.51 -28.63 -17.55
N VAL A 459 14.62 -28.06 -16.36
CA VAL A 459 15.88 -27.56 -15.80
C VAL A 459 16.27 -28.55 -14.71
N LYS A 460 17.32 -29.34 -14.96
CA LYS A 460 17.77 -30.37 -14.03
C LYS A 460 18.84 -29.81 -13.12
N HIS A 461 18.97 -30.41 -11.94
CA HIS A 461 20.00 -30.07 -10.95
C HIS A 461 19.95 -28.60 -10.53
N ALA A 462 18.75 -28.03 -10.40
CA ALA A 462 18.58 -26.68 -9.86
C ALA A 462 18.62 -26.72 -8.33
N SER A 463 19.06 -25.63 -7.70
CA SER A 463 18.89 -25.38 -6.26
C SER A 463 18.37 -23.98 -6.01
N GLY A 464 17.66 -23.78 -4.89
CA GLY A 464 17.18 -22.46 -4.49
C GLY A 464 18.32 -21.50 -4.15
N PHE A 465 19.38 -22.02 -3.55
CA PHE A 465 20.58 -21.26 -3.20
C PHE A 465 21.24 -20.66 -4.44
N GLU A 466 21.54 -21.48 -5.45
CA GLU A 466 22.18 -21.00 -6.69
C GLU A 466 21.30 -19.97 -7.39
N HIS A 467 20.01 -20.23 -7.51
CA HIS A 467 19.09 -19.31 -8.19
C HIS A 467 18.99 -17.95 -7.47
N VAL A 468 18.89 -17.93 -6.14
CA VAL A 468 18.71 -16.70 -5.37
C VAL A 468 20.04 -15.96 -5.19
N PHE A 469 21.08 -16.64 -4.73
CA PHE A 469 22.34 -16.00 -4.32
C PHE A 469 23.34 -15.81 -5.46
N LEU A 470 23.45 -16.78 -6.37
CA LEU A 470 24.52 -16.82 -7.39
C LEU A 470 24.04 -16.31 -8.74
N GLY A 471 22.78 -16.61 -9.06
CA GLY A 471 22.21 -16.40 -10.38
C GLY A 471 22.55 -17.52 -11.35
N GLU A 472 21.57 -17.85 -12.19
CA GLU A 472 21.68 -18.89 -13.21
C GLU A 472 21.61 -18.26 -14.60
N ILE A 473 22.48 -18.68 -15.51
CA ILE A 473 22.38 -18.31 -16.93
C ILE A 473 21.65 -19.39 -17.68
N LYS A 474 20.51 -19.03 -18.29
CA LYS A 474 19.75 -19.91 -19.19
C LYS A 474 19.90 -19.45 -20.63
N ARG A 475 19.92 -20.40 -21.56
CA ARG A 475 19.79 -20.11 -22.99
C ARG A 475 18.32 -19.94 -23.37
N GLU A 476 18.00 -18.86 -24.06
CA GLU A 476 16.68 -18.58 -24.63
C GLU A 476 16.82 -18.23 -26.12
N GLY A 477 16.50 -19.20 -26.98
CA GLY A 477 16.72 -19.09 -28.42
C GLY A 477 18.21 -18.88 -28.77
N SER A 478 18.53 -17.70 -29.31
CA SER A 478 19.90 -17.28 -29.66
C SER A 478 20.56 -16.39 -28.60
N ARG A 479 19.89 -16.09 -27.49
CA ARG A 479 20.37 -15.20 -26.43
C ARG A 479 20.60 -15.95 -25.11
N TYR A 480 21.42 -15.37 -24.25
CA TYR A 480 21.59 -15.80 -22.87
C TYR A 480 20.85 -14.82 -21.96
N GLU A 481 20.13 -15.36 -20.98
CA GLU A 481 19.36 -14.59 -20.00
C GLU A 481 19.80 -15.00 -18.60
N ILE A 482 19.86 -14.04 -17.69
CA ILE A 482 20.10 -14.29 -16.27
C ILE A 482 18.74 -14.57 -15.64
N GLY A 483 18.49 -15.82 -15.24
CA GLY A 483 17.25 -16.24 -14.59
C GLY A 483 17.17 -15.75 -13.14
N GLY A 484 18.08 -16.27 -12.31
CA GLY A 484 18.24 -15.92 -10.89
C GLY A 484 19.01 -14.61 -10.67
N TYR A 485 19.65 -14.44 -9.52
CA TYR A 485 20.51 -13.30 -9.12
C TYR A 485 19.78 -12.22 -8.31
N HIS A 486 19.72 -12.43 -6.99
CA HIS A 486 18.92 -11.66 -6.04
C HIS A 486 19.65 -11.36 -4.72
N PHE A 487 21.00 -11.33 -4.74
CA PHE A 487 21.80 -10.97 -3.56
C PHE A 487 22.84 -9.89 -3.84
N TRP A 488 22.84 -8.85 -3.00
CA TRP A 488 23.60 -7.62 -3.22
C TRP A 488 25.13 -7.82 -3.13
N ALA A 489 25.63 -8.65 -2.20
CA ALA A 489 27.07 -8.80 -2.02
C ALA A 489 27.71 -9.55 -3.19
N LYS A 490 26.99 -10.53 -3.77
CA LYS A 490 27.41 -11.19 -5.02
C LYS A 490 27.44 -10.19 -6.18
N PHE A 491 26.41 -9.35 -6.29
CA PHE A 491 26.38 -8.25 -7.28
C PHE A 491 27.61 -7.37 -7.16
N PHE A 492 27.91 -6.91 -5.95
CA PHE A 492 29.07 -6.07 -5.69
C PHE A 492 30.37 -6.76 -6.12
N TRP A 493 30.63 -8.01 -5.70
CA TRP A 493 31.85 -8.72 -6.08
C TRP A 493 31.97 -8.91 -7.60
N ASP A 494 30.89 -9.24 -8.30
CA ASP A 494 30.92 -9.42 -9.75
C ASP A 494 31.05 -8.10 -10.52
N GLU A 495 30.55 -7.00 -9.97
CA GLU A 495 30.74 -5.65 -10.52
C GLU A 495 32.20 -5.19 -10.35
N GLN A 496 32.88 -5.59 -9.28
CA GLN A 496 34.31 -5.31 -9.07
C GLN A 496 35.22 -6.22 -9.92
N ASN A 497 34.78 -7.42 -10.26
CA ASN A 497 35.56 -8.36 -11.06
C ASN A 497 35.50 -7.98 -12.54
N GLY A 498 36.63 -8.08 -13.25
CA GLY A 498 36.66 -7.75 -14.66
C GLY A 498 37.94 -8.14 -15.40
N SER A 499 37.81 -8.40 -16.70
CA SER A 499 38.91 -8.69 -17.61
C SER A 499 39.15 -7.54 -18.60
N GLY A 500 40.40 -7.13 -18.78
CA GLY A 500 40.77 -6.11 -19.77
C GLY A 500 40.23 -4.69 -19.47
N GLY A 501 39.99 -4.36 -18.20
CA GLY A 501 39.52 -3.05 -17.76
C GLY A 501 38.01 -2.82 -17.89
N LYS A 502 37.22 -3.89 -18.06
CA LYS A 502 35.75 -3.88 -18.01
C LYS A 502 35.26 -4.88 -16.98
N ALA A 503 34.29 -4.48 -16.17
CA ALA A 503 33.60 -5.38 -15.26
C ALA A 503 32.96 -6.55 -16.03
N ASP A 504 32.88 -7.70 -15.38
CA ASP A 504 32.16 -8.84 -15.91
C ASP A 504 30.66 -8.62 -15.75
N LEU A 505 30.21 -7.93 -14.70
CA LEU A 505 28.85 -7.46 -14.52
C LEU A 505 28.73 -5.95 -14.78
N GLU A 506 27.79 -5.56 -15.65
CA GLU A 506 27.46 -4.16 -15.96
C GLU A 506 26.04 -3.86 -15.46
N TYR A 507 25.93 -2.92 -14.51
CA TYR A 507 24.67 -2.28 -14.12
C TYR A 507 24.19 -1.34 -15.24
N LEU A 508 22.90 -1.37 -15.59
CA LEU A 508 22.38 -0.66 -16.77
C LEU A 508 21.33 0.43 -16.43
N GLY A 509 21.05 0.64 -15.14
CA GLY A 509 20.09 1.62 -14.63
C GLY A 509 18.96 1.00 -13.79
N SER A 510 18.31 1.85 -13.00
CA SER A 510 17.22 1.47 -12.08
C SER A 510 15.90 1.24 -12.80
N PHE A 511 15.01 0.47 -12.19
CA PHE A 511 13.73 0.04 -12.77
C PHE A 511 12.65 -0.08 -11.67
N TYR A 512 12.19 1.04 -11.13
CA TYR A 512 11.04 1.09 -10.21
C TYR A 512 9.71 1.39 -10.92
N ASP A 513 8.61 0.98 -10.32
CA ASP A 513 7.28 1.24 -10.87
C ASP A 513 6.71 2.61 -10.40
N GLY A 514 7.50 3.43 -9.65
CA GLY A 514 7.15 4.79 -9.19
C GLY A 514 8.35 5.63 -8.70
N PRO A 515 8.18 6.95 -8.46
CA PRO A 515 9.27 7.87 -8.10
C PRO A 515 9.86 7.61 -6.70
N GLU A 516 9.07 7.00 -5.82
CA GLU A 516 9.49 6.66 -4.45
C GLU A 516 10.60 5.60 -4.39
N GLY A 517 10.80 4.85 -5.46
CA GLY A 517 11.84 3.81 -5.51
C GLY A 517 13.25 4.34 -5.25
N ASN A 518 13.50 5.60 -5.65
CA ASN A 518 14.80 6.25 -5.41
C ASN A 518 14.99 6.69 -3.95
N LEU A 519 13.92 6.71 -3.14
CA LEU A 519 13.95 7.08 -1.72
C LEU A 519 14.13 5.85 -0.81
N ASN A 520 13.80 4.65 -1.30
CA ASN A 520 13.87 3.43 -0.51
C ASN A 520 15.31 2.90 -0.42
N THR A 521 15.88 2.80 0.77
CA THR A 521 17.24 2.32 1.00
C THR A 521 17.38 0.79 1.02
N ASP A 522 16.27 0.07 1.13
CA ASP A 522 16.26 -1.34 1.50
C ASP A 522 16.37 -2.27 0.28
N VAL A 523 16.00 -1.82 -0.93
CA VAL A 523 16.07 -2.62 -2.15
C VAL A 523 16.72 -1.88 -3.32
N ALA A 524 17.20 -2.66 -4.29
CA ALA A 524 17.56 -2.19 -5.62
C ALA A 524 16.71 -2.94 -6.65
N THR A 525 16.00 -2.23 -7.55
CA THR A 525 15.38 -2.84 -8.73
C THR A 525 16.06 -2.29 -9.98
N LEU A 526 16.60 -3.17 -10.81
CA LEU A 526 17.55 -2.81 -11.85
C LEU A 526 17.51 -3.72 -13.08
N ALA A 527 18.22 -3.27 -14.11
CA ALA A 527 18.62 -4.10 -15.24
C ALA A 527 20.14 -4.28 -15.25
N MET A 528 20.61 -5.41 -15.76
CA MET A 528 22.05 -5.73 -15.82
C MET A 528 22.41 -6.59 -17.02
N SER A 529 23.69 -6.61 -17.37
CA SER A 529 24.30 -7.64 -18.21
C SER A 529 25.49 -8.26 -17.52
N TRP A 530 25.70 -9.54 -17.77
CA TRP A 530 26.76 -10.31 -17.13
C TRP A 530 27.53 -11.13 -18.17
N ARG A 531 28.85 -10.99 -18.16
CA ARG A 531 29.78 -11.73 -18.99
C ARG A 531 30.25 -12.96 -18.23
N VAL A 532 30.00 -14.13 -18.81
CA VAL A 532 30.49 -15.41 -18.28
C VAL A 532 31.20 -16.14 -19.42
N GLY A 533 32.53 -16.25 -19.30
CA GLY A 533 33.40 -16.68 -20.39
C GLY A 533 33.27 -15.78 -21.63
N GLU A 534 32.98 -16.37 -22.78
CA GLU A 534 32.77 -15.63 -24.05
C GLU A 534 31.32 -15.17 -24.27
N LYS A 535 30.41 -15.41 -23.31
CA LYS A 535 28.97 -15.16 -23.45
C LYS A 535 28.56 -13.92 -22.66
N ILE A 536 27.54 -13.23 -23.15
CA ILE A 536 26.90 -12.11 -22.44
C ILE A 536 25.43 -12.47 -22.22
N ALA A 537 25.04 -12.56 -20.95
CA ALA A 537 23.68 -12.77 -20.49
C ALA A 537 23.05 -11.45 -20.04
N TRP A 538 21.73 -11.33 -20.20
CA TRP A 538 20.99 -10.10 -19.86
C TRP A 538 19.89 -10.38 -18.83
N LYS A 539 19.65 -9.42 -17.94
CA LYS A 539 18.44 -9.33 -17.10
C LYS A 539 17.76 -8.00 -17.35
N GLU A 540 16.55 -8.04 -17.93
CA GLU A 540 15.81 -6.82 -18.26
C GLU A 540 15.21 -6.14 -17.03
N LYS A 541 14.81 -6.92 -16.02
CA LYS A 541 14.36 -6.47 -14.71
C LYS A 541 14.70 -7.52 -13.66
N GLY A 542 15.35 -7.11 -12.58
CA GLY A 542 15.65 -7.91 -11.39
C GLY A 542 15.73 -7.01 -10.17
N GLY A 543 15.84 -7.60 -8.99
CA GLY A 543 16.02 -6.80 -7.78
C GLY A 543 16.36 -7.64 -6.57
N PHE A 544 16.86 -6.99 -5.53
CA PHE A 544 17.32 -7.61 -4.30
C PHE A 544 17.23 -6.64 -3.14
N PHE A 545 17.24 -7.17 -1.91
CA PHE A 545 17.50 -6.37 -0.73
C PHE A 545 18.96 -5.88 -0.74
N VAL A 546 19.18 -4.61 -0.41
CA VAL A 546 20.50 -4.01 -0.31
C VAL A 546 20.90 -3.99 1.16
N GLY A 547 22.11 -4.47 1.45
CA GLY A 547 22.66 -4.50 2.80
C GLY A 547 22.19 -5.64 3.70
N MET A 548 21.08 -6.32 3.37
CA MET A 548 20.61 -7.52 4.08
C MET A 548 21.69 -8.61 4.15
N SER A 549 21.85 -9.25 5.31
CA SER A 549 22.81 -10.34 5.50
C SER A 549 22.37 -11.65 4.80
N PRO A 550 23.31 -12.55 4.47
CA PRO A 550 22.96 -13.82 3.84
C PRO A 550 22.06 -14.68 4.75
N GLU A 551 22.24 -14.64 6.06
CA GLU A 551 21.43 -15.34 7.05
C GLU A 551 20.02 -14.77 7.18
N CYS A 552 19.83 -13.44 7.09
CA CYS A 552 18.49 -12.84 7.09
C CYS A 552 17.74 -13.18 5.81
N LEU A 553 18.40 -13.15 4.64
CA LEU A 553 17.79 -13.58 3.38
C LEU A 553 17.38 -15.07 3.43
N LEU A 554 18.26 -15.92 3.99
CA LEU A 554 18.00 -17.34 4.18
C LEU A 554 16.81 -17.55 5.14
N ALA A 555 16.73 -16.80 6.24
CA ALA A 555 15.64 -16.86 7.22
C ALA A 555 14.29 -16.43 6.60
N LEU A 556 14.23 -15.27 5.94
CA LEU A 556 13.01 -14.78 5.30
C LEU A 556 12.51 -15.71 4.18
N GLY A 557 13.41 -16.21 3.33
CA GLY A 557 13.03 -17.15 2.27
C GLY A 557 12.55 -18.49 2.84
N THR A 558 13.18 -18.99 3.93
CA THR A 558 12.74 -20.20 4.63
C THR A 558 11.34 -20.04 5.21
N MET A 559 11.12 -18.96 5.97
CA MET A 559 9.82 -18.62 6.55
C MET A 559 8.74 -18.53 5.46
N LEU A 560 9.02 -17.85 4.35
CA LEU A 560 8.09 -17.75 3.22
C LEU A 560 7.82 -19.08 2.52
N THR A 561 8.82 -19.96 2.42
CA THR A 561 8.62 -21.33 1.89
C THR A 561 7.61 -22.07 2.75
N PHE A 562 7.79 -22.06 4.07
CA PHE A 562 6.85 -22.68 5.01
C PHE A 562 5.44 -22.09 4.89
N GLU A 563 5.34 -20.78 4.79
CA GLU A 563 4.06 -20.10 4.60
C GLU A 563 3.38 -20.45 3.28
N SER A 564 4.15 -20.69 2.21
CA SER A 564 3.58 -21.10 0.92
C SER A 564 2.89 -22.47 0.96
N PHE A 565 3.26 -23.37 1.88
CA PHE A 565 2.60 -24.66 2.01
C PHE A 565 1.26 -24.59 2.75
N ARG A 566 1.00 -23.52 3.50
CA ARG A 566 -0.30 -23.34 4.17
C ARG A 566 -1.41 -23.09 3.15
N ASN A 567 -1.10 -22.35 2.10
CA ASN A 567 -2.00 -22.06 0.98
C ASN A 567 -2.48 -23.32 0.25
N ASP A 568 -1.66 -24.39 0.23
CA ASP A 568 -2.04 -25.70 -0.35
C ASP A 568 -3.16 -26.40 0.45
N THR A 569 -3.42 -25.99 1.69
CA THR A 569 -4.45 -26.58 2.57
C THR A 569 -5.60 -25.68 2.93
N GLN A 570 -5.36 -24.37 2.97
CA GLN A 570 -6.40 -23.35 3.09
C GLN A 570 -6.07 -22.24 2.10
N PRO A 571 -6.70 -22.24 0.92
CA PRO A 571 -6.42 -21.22 -0.08
C PRO A 571 -6.77 -19.85 0.49
N LEU A 572 -5.78 -18.97 0.61
CA LEU A 572 -6.04 -17.56 0.90
C LEU A 572 -6.62 -16.92 -0.37
N SER A 573 -7.84 -16.39 -0.28
CA SER A 573 -8.66 -15.95 -1.41
C SER A 573 -8.13 -14.73 -2.20
N PHE A 574 -6.99 -14.15 -1.82
CA PHE A 574 -6.50 -12.89 -2.40
C PHE A 574 -5.02 -12.89 -2.84
N PHE A 575 -4.37 -14.05 -2.81
CA PHE A 575 -2.98 -14.20 -3.23
C PHE A 575 -2.94 -15.13 -4.43
N ASP A 576 -1.91 -15.03 -5.27
CA ASP A 576 -1.59 -16.17 -6.14
C ASP A 576 -1.08 -17.39 -5.35
N GLY A 577 -1.02 -17.28 -4.01
CA GLY A 577 -0.82 -18.34 -3.01
C GLY A 577 0.54 -19.03 -3.06
N GLU A 578 1.25 -18.91 -4.18
CA GLU A 578 2.42 -19.71 -4.50
C GLU A 578 3.61 -18.86 -4.94
N SER A 579 3.40 -17.57 -5.27
CA SER A 579 4.43 -16.74 -5.90
C SER A 579 4.75 -15.45 -5.16
N LYS A 580 3.82 -14.82 -4.42
CA LYS A 580 4.08 -13.51 -3.77
C LYS A 580 3.34 -13.34 -2.45
N ARG A 581 3.98 -12.67 -1.48
CA ARG A 581 3.37 -12.28 -0.21
C ARG A 581 3.75 -10.86 0.18
N ARG A 582 2.76 -10.05 0.56
CA ARG A 582 2.97 -8.64 0.88
C ARG A 582 3.44 -8.46 2.33
N ALA A 583 4.57 -7.79 2.52
CA ALA A 583 5.09 -7.43 3.83
C ALA A 583 5.44 -5.94 3.91
N ALA A 584 5.59 -5.44 5.13
CA ALA A 584 6.12 -4.11 5.41
C ALA A 584 7.44 -4.23 6.17
N ILE A 585 8.43 -3.44 5.77
CA ILE A 585 9.74 -3.32 6.42
C ILE A 585 10.05 -1.81 6.49
N ASN A 586 10.39 -1.28 7.66
CA ASN A 586 10.74 0.14 7.86
C ASN A 586 9.69 1.14 7.33
N GLY A 587 8.41 0.75 7.38
CA GLY A 587 7.35 1.57 6.79
C GLY A 587 7.42 1.66 5.26
N TRP A 588 8.03 0.68 4.59
CA TRP A 588 7.97 0.45 3.15
C TRP A 588 7.32 -0.89 2.86
N ARG A 589 6.61 -0.99 1.73
CA ARG A 589 5.89 -2.20 1.34
C ARG A 589 6.54 -2.92 0.19
N TYR A 590 6.54 -4.24 0.32
CA TYR A 590 7.14 -5.16 -0.63
C TYR A 590 6.15 -6.28 -0.93
N ASP A 591 6.04 -6.66 -2.20
CA ASP A 591 5.66 -8.03 -2.51
C ASP A 591 6.94 -8.86 -2.41
N LEU A 592 7.03 -9.71 -1.39
CA LEU A 592 8.05 -10.74 -1.25
C LEU A 592 7.69 -11.90 -2.16
N VAL A 593 8.37 -11.99 -3.30
CA VAL A 593 8.12 -13.00 -4.33
C VAL A 593 8.86 -14.27 -3.93
N LEU A 594 8.17 -15.40 -3.82
CA LEU A 594 8.75 -16.71 -3.58
C LEU A 594 8.17 -17.72 -4.56
N TYR A 595 9.00 -18.45 -5.29
CA TYR A 595 8.56 -19.59 -6.09
C TYR A 595 9.15 -20.89 -5.53
N ARG A 596 8.35 -21.96 -5.51
CA ARG A 596 8.83 -23.33 -5.31
C ARG A 596 9.12 -24.03 -6.64
N GLU A 597 9.80 -25.17 -6.59
CA GLU A 597 10.00 -26.02 -7.76
C GLU A 597 8.66 -26.42 -8.40
N THR A 598 8.69 -26.72 -9.69
CA THR A 598 7.53 -27.25 -10.44
C THR A 598 7.76 -28.72 -10.76
N LEU A 599 6.89 -29.57 -10.22
CA LEU A 599 6.92 -31.02 -10.43
C LEU A 599 6.42 -31.40 -11.83
N LYS A 600 6.62 -32.65 -12.22
CA LYS A 600 6.19 -33.15 -13.55
C LYS A 600 4.68 -33.01 -13.79
N ASN A 601 3.88 -33.16 -12.74
CA ASN A 601 2.42 -32.97 -12.78
C ASN A 601 1.99 -31.49 -12.77
N GLN A 602 2.95 -30.56 -12.80
CA GLN A 602 2.76 -29.10 -12.70
C GLN A 602 2.40 -28.59 -11.30
N ASP A 603 2.36 -29.45 -10.29
CA ASP A 603 2.20 -29.03 -8.90
C ASP A 603 3.49 -28.40 -8.37
N ARG A 604 3.38 -27.65 -7.27
CA ARG A 604 4.53 -27.13 -6.54
C ARG A 604 5.16 -28.19 -5.67
N GLY A 605 6.47 -28.35 -5.82
CA GLY A 605 7.25 -29.25 -4.97
C GLY A 605 7.72 -28.57 -3.70
N PHE A 606 8.72 -29.16 -3.06
CA PHE A 606 9.16 -28.76 -1.73
C PHE A 606 10.25 -27.68 -1.78
N HIS A 607 11.15 -27.77 -2.76
CA HIS A 607 12.35 -26.94 -2.82
C HIS A 607 12.03 -25.49 -3.17
N LEU A 608 12.79 -24.56 -2.58
CA LEU A 608 12.77 -23.16 -2.97
C LEU A 608 13.38 -23.04 -4.37
N ARG A 609 12.75 -22.22 -5.21
CA ARG A 609 13.25 -21.89 -6.55
C ARG A 609 13.73 -20.47 -6.66
N SER A 610 12.98 -19.50 -6.15
CA SER A 610 13.35 -18.10 -6.27
C SER A 610 12.74 -17.33 -5.12
N PHE A 611 13.46 -16.33 -4.62
CA PHE A 611 13.01 -15.44 -3.56
C PHE A 611 13.59 -14.05 -3.81
N TYR A 612 12.74 -13.02 -3.87
CA TYR A 612 13.17 -11.63 -4.05
C TYR A 612 12.09 -10.61 -3.69
N PRO A 613 12.49 -9.38 -3.30
CA PRO A 613 11.53 -8.31 -3.03
C PRO A 613 11.10 -7.58 -4.31
N VAL A 614 9.87 -7.08 -4.30
CA VAL A 614 9.36 -6.08 -5.25
C VAL A 614 8.78 -4.92 -4.46
N LEU A 615 9.47 -3.78 -4.47
CA LEU A 615 8.98 -2.56 -3.82
C LEU A 615 7.67 -2.09 -4.44
N LYS A 616 6.73 -1.66 -3.59
CA LYS A 616 5.42 -1.14 -4.00
C LYS A 616 5.24 0.33 -3.70
N SER A 617 5.34 0.68 -2.41
CA SER A 617 5.05 2.04 -1.93
C SER A 617 5.52 2.18 -0.51
N ARG A 618 5.63 3.42 -0.04
CA ARG A 618 5.77 3.71 1.39
C ARG A 618 4.45 3.40 2.12
N ASP A 619 4.56 2.81 3.31
CA ASP A 619 3.48 2.56 4.25
C ASP A 619 2.98 3.91 4.78
N ASN A 620 1.84 4.39 4.30
CA ASN A 620 1.22 5.64 4.74
C ASN A 620 0.51 5.45 6.09
N ARG A 621 1.28 5.12 7.15
CA ARG A 621 0.78 5.12 8.54
C ARG A 621 0.41 6.52 9.00
N ASP A 622 1.11 7.52 8.49
CA ASP A 622 0.59 8.88 8.40
C ASP A 622 -0.16 8.97 7.07
N PRO A 623 -1.46 9.31 7.04
CA PRO A 623 -2.03 9.85 5.82
C PRO A 623 -1.16 11.05 5.47
N LEU A 624 -0.37 10.92 4.39
CA LEU A 624 0.12 12.09 3.68
C LEU A 624 -1.08 13.03 3.61
N LEU A 625 -0.93 14.28 4.08
CA LEU A 625 -1.82 15.35 3.64
C LEU A 625 -1.77 15.28 2.12
N ALA A 626 -2.71 14.56 1.52
CA ALA A 626 -2.40 13.99 0.24
C ALA A 626 -2.35 15.13 -0.76
N PRO A 627 -1.22 15.37 -1.45
CA PRO A 627 -1.28 16.12 -2.67
C PRO A 627 -1.82 15.15 -3.73
N HIS A 628 -3.10 14.80 -3.65
CA HIS A 628 -3.77 14.03 -4.70
C HIS A 628 -4.13 14.98 -5.86
N SER A 629 -3.13 15.52 -6.55
CA SER A 629 -3.30 15.91 -7.94
C SER A 629 -2.79 14.76 -8.81
N ASN A 630 -3.71 13.95 -9.34
CA ASN A 630 -3.42 13.05 -10.45
C ASN A 630 -3.10 13.89 -11.70
N THR A 631 -1.89 14.44 -11.77
CA THR A 631 -1.42 15.17 -12.94
C THR A 631 0.07 14.90 -13.13
N ASP A 632 0.43 14.31 -14.26
CA ASP A 632 1.81 14.35 -14.76
C ASP A 632 2.20 15.83 -14.93
N VAL A 633 2.87 16.39 -13.93
CA VAL A 633 3.50 17.72 -14.02
C VAL A 633 4.91 17.51 -14.56
N LEU A 634 5.22 18.10 -15.71
CA LEU A 634 6.59 18.18 -16.21
C LEU A 634 7.16 19.54 -15.81
N LEU A 635 8.15 19.54 -14.93
CA LEU A 635 8.90 20.73 -14.54
C LEU A 635 10.04 20.97 -15.53
N TYR A 636 10.20 22.21 -15.97
CA TYR A 636 11.34 22.67 -16.76
C TYR A 636 11.98 23.90 -16.11
N ASP A 637 13.32 23.85 -15.98
CA ASP A 637 14.31 24.83 -15.51
C ASP A 637 13.86 25.93 -14.53
N GLU A 638 14.46 25.91 -13.34
CA GLU A 638 14.32 26.90 -12.26
C GLU A 638 15.14 28.17 -12.57
N GLY A 639 14.45 29.25 -12.97
CA GLY A 639 14.99 30.61 -12.86
C GLY A 639 14.74 31.20 -11.46
N ASP A 640 15.26 32.41 -11.22
CA ASP A 640 15.13 33.16 -9.95
C ASP A 640 13.68 33.37 -9.45
N VAL A 641 12.70 33.28 -10.36
CA VAL A 641 11.26 33.34 -10.06
C VAL A 641 10.56 32.15 -10.71
N VAL A 642 9.86 31.35 -9.91
CA VAL A 642 9.19 30.13 -10.34
C VAL A 642 7.68 30.31 -10.44
N ILE A 643 7.03 29.54 -11.31
CA ILE A 643 5.57 29.35 -11.30
C ILE A 643 5.24 28.34 -10.21
N ALA A 644 4.57 28.78 -9.14
CA ALA A 644 4.37 27.96 -7.95
C ALA A 644 3.05 27.19 -7.95
N SER A 645 1.97 27.82 -8.39
CA SER A 645 0.65 27.18 -8.49
C SER A 645 -0.25 27.83 -9.54
N ALA A 646 -1.32 27.17 -9.98
CA ALA A 646 -2.31 27.74 -10.89
C ALA A 646 -3.73 27.20 -10.64
N MET A 647 -4.73 27.99 -10.99
CA MET A 647 -6.15 27.65 -10.91
C MET A 647 -6.79 27.66 -12.30
N PRO A 648 -6.87 26.51 -12.99
CA PRO A 648 -7.60 26.37 -14.24
C PRO A 648 -9.10 26.28 -13.99
N ASN A 649 -9.88 27.13 -14.67
CA ASN A 649 -11.34 27.10 -14.75
C ASN A 649 -12.08 26.92 -13.39
N PRO A 650 -12.07 27.95 -12.52
CA PRO A 650 -12.74 27.89 -11.22
C PRO A 650 -14.28 27.86 -11.32
N PRO A 651 -15.01 27.40 -10.28
CA PRO A 651 -16.46 27.19 -10.34
C PRO A 651 -17.26 28.50 -10.41
N GLY A 652 -18.27 28.57 -11.31
CA GLY A 652 -19.21 29.69 -11.42
C GLY A 652 -19.63 30.06 -12.85
N VAL A 653 -20.66 30.89 -13.00
CA VAL A 653 -21.12 31.38 -14.32
C VAL A 653 -20.24 32.55 -14.78
N GLY A 654 -19.07 32.21 -15.34
CA GLY A 654 -18.24 33.13 -16.13
C GLY A 654 -16.79 33.26 -15.65
N ASP A 655 -15.86 32.63 -16.37
CA ASP A 655 -14.46 32.94 -16.75
C ASP A 655 -13.56 33.94 -15.98
N GLN A 656 -13.93 34.53 -14.83
CA GLN A 656 -13.21 35.69 -14.26
C GLN A 656 -12.12 35.38 -13.24
N ASN A 657 -11.93 34.12 -12.82
CA ASN A 657 -11.07 33.79 -11.68
C ASN A 657 -9.90 32.83 -12.01
N GLU A 658 -9.55 32.60 -13.27
CA GLU A 658 -8.34 31.83 -13.62
C GLU A 658 -7.08 32.60 -13.16
N TRP A 659 -6.18 31.95 -12.43
CA TRP A 659 -4.95 32.60 -11.95
C TRP A 659 -3.74 31.68 -11.96
N VAL A 660 -2.56 32.29 -11.96
CA VAL A 660 -1.25 31.65 -11.79
C VAL A 660 -0.51 32.39 -10.68
N SER A 661 0.14 31.67 -9.77
CA SER A 661 1.01 32.26 -8.75
C SER A 661 2.47 32.11 -9.16
N ILE A 662 3.26 33.13 -8.83
CA ILE A 662 4.71 33.12 -9.00
C ILE A 662 5.39 33.40 -7.66
N ARG A 663 6.57 32.80 -7.44
CA ARG A 663 7.34 32.92 -6.20
C ARG A 663 8.80 33.25 -6.52
N ASN A 664 9.37 34.18 -5.77
CA ASN A 664 10.78 34.55 -5.86
C ASN A 664 11.61 33.63 -4.96
N GLU A 665 12.53 32.85 -5.54
CA GLU A 665 13.39 31.90 -4.83
C GLU A 665 14.74 32.50 -4.41
N THR A 666 15.01 33.75 -4.78
CA THR A 666 16.22 34.46 -4.38
C THR A 666 16.05 35.19 -3.04
N PRO A 667 17.14 35.45 -2.31
CA PRO A 667 17.10 36.28 -1.10
C PRO A 667 16.91 37.80 -1.37
N GLY A 668 16.88 38.22 -2.65
CA GLY A 668 16.72 39.61 -3.07
C GLY A 668 15.29 39.99 -3.44
N LEU A 669 14.99 41.28 -3.60
CA LEU A 669 13.71 41.76 -4.12
C LEU A 669 13.76 41.81 -5.66
N ILE A 670 12.80 41.19 -6.35
CA ILE A 670 12.75 41.17 -7.83
C ILE A 670 11.58 42.03 -8.32
N ASP A 671 11.83 42.91 -9.29
CA ASP A 671 10.78 43.71 -9.96
C ASP A 671 10.29 42.95 -11.20
N VAL A 672 9.06 42.46 -11.16
CA VAL A 672 8.42 41.69 -12.24
C VAL A 672 7.44 42.54 -13.05
N THR A 673 7.51 43.87 -12.91
CA THR A 673 6.67 44.79 -13.69
C THR A 673 6.97 44.64 -15.18
N GLY A 674 5.93 44.38 -15.97
CA GLY A 674 6.05 44.19 -17.43
C GLY A 674 6.37 42.77 -17.86
N TRP A 675 6.60 41.84 -16.92
CA TRP A 675 6.74 40.41 -17.23
C TRP A 675 5.43 39.83 -17.76
N GLN A 676 5.50 38.64 -18.37
CA GLN A 676 4.39 38.05 -19.10
C GLN A 676 4.16 36.59 -18.69
N ILE A 677 2.90 36.19 -18.59
CA ILE A 677 2.48 34.79 -18.54
C ILE A 677 1.94 34.42 -19.91
N ARG A 678 2.51 33.39 -20.53
CA ARG A 678 2.12 32.90 -21.85
C ARG A 678 1.60 31.47 -21.78
N THR A 679 0.49 31.21 -22.45
CA THR A 679 -0.03 29.88 -22.72
C THR A 679 -0.36 29.74 -24.20
N LYS A 680 -0.88 28.58 -24.62
CA LYS A 680 -1.34 28.40 -26.01
C LYS A 680 -2.49 29.33 -26.41
N SER A 681 -3.27 29.82 -25.45
CA SER A 681 -4.47 30.62 -25.71
C SER A 681 -4.18 32.13 -25.79
N GLY A 682 -3.04 32.60 -25.26
CA GLY A 682 -2.66 34.00 -25.29
C GLY A 682 -1.61 34.36 -24.25
N THR A 683 -1.46 35.67 -24.02
CA THR A 683 -0.47 36.22 -23.10
C THR A 683 -1.10 37.25 -22.17
N THR A 684 -0.75 37.20 -20.89
CA THR A 684 -1.15 38.17 -19.86
C THR A 684 0.08 38.90 -19.35
N VAL A 685 0.06 40.24 -19.43
CA VAL A 685 1.18 41.10 -19.00
C VAL A 685 0.92 41.65 -17.59
N LEU A 686 1.92 41.58 -16.72
CA LEU A 686 1.90 42.15 -15.37
C LEU A 686 2.08 43.67 -15.47
N ARG A 687 0.98 44.40 -15.68
CA ARG A 687 1.00 45.86 -15.89
C ARG A 687 1.10 46.67 -14.60
N GLU A 688 0.71 46.08 -13.47
CA GLU A 688 0.85 46.71 -12.17
C GLU A 688 2.32 46.69 -11.73
N LYS A 689 2.73 47.73 -10.99
CA LYS A 689 4.09 47.78 -10.46
C LYS A 689 4.25 46.74 -9.35
N THR A 690 4.81 45.58 -9.68
CA THR A 690 4.89 44.42 -8.79
C THR A 690 6.35 44.11 -8.43
N LYS A 691 6.65 44.16 -7.13
CA LYS A 691 7.93 43.73 -6.57
C LYS A 691 7.72 42.50 -5.69
N LEU A 692 8.45 41.43 -5.95
CA LEU A 692 8.34 40.14 -5.26
C LEU A 692 9.42 40.02 -4.18
N PRO A 693 9.03 39.95 -2.88
CA PRO A 693 9.98 39.62 -1.82
C PRO A 693 10.32 38.11 -1.82
N PRO A 694 11.45 37.72 -1.21
CA PRO A 694 11.87 36.33 -1.09
C PRO A 694 10.76 35.41 -0.52
N GLY A 695 10.55 34.26 -1.14
CA GLY A 695 9.69 33.17 -0.65
C GLY A 695 8.18 33.45 -0.66
N ARG A 696 7.72 34.62 -1.12
CA ARG A 696 6.28 34.95 -1.11
C ARG A 696 5.65 34.75 -2.49
N GLU A 697 4.54 34.03 -2.51
CA GLU A 697 3.72 33.88 -3.71
C GLU A 697 2.92 35.14 -4.05
N HIS A 698 2.81 35.42 -5.35
CA HIS A 698 2.00 36.49 -5.89
C HIS A 698 1.07 35.94 -6.98
N LYS A 699 -0.25 36.07 -6.76
CA LYS A 699 -1.29 35.55 -7.66
C LYS A 699 -1.63 36.55 -8.74
N ILE A 700 -1.67 36.08 -9.98
CA ILE A 700 -1.93 36.88 -11.18
C ILE A 700 -3.14 36.27 -11.88
N VAL A 701 -4.20 37.05 -12.04
CA VAL A 701 -5.39 36.62 -12.79
C VAL A 701 -5.07 36.66 -14.28
N VAL A 702 -5.20 35.52 -14.96
CA VAL A 702 -4.76 35.36 -16.36
C VAL A 702 -5.88 35.60 -17.38
N ARG A 703 -7.14 35.69 -16.96
CA ARG A 703 -8.30 35.83 -17.88
C ARG A 703 -9.23 37.01 -17.55
N ALA A 704 -8.69 38.18 -17.26
CA ALA A 704 -9.50 39.39 -17.13
C ALA A 704 -9.98 39.88 -18.53
N GLY A 705 -11.25 39.63 -18.88
CA GLY A 705 -11.90 40.31 -20.02
C GLY A 705 -11.76 39.67 -21.41
N GLY A 706 -11.55 38.36 -21.52
CA GLY A 706 -11.78 37.60 -22.76
C GLY A 706 -10.66 37.57 -23.81
N GLY A 707 -9.41 37.86 -23.43
CA GLY A 707 -8.25 37.80 -24.36
C GLY A 707 -6.88 37.51 -23.73
N GLY A 708 -6.82 36.92 -22.53
CA GLY A 708 -5.58 36.62 -21.79
C GLY A 708 -5.10 35.18 -21.91
N ALA A 709 -4.05 34.83 -21.16
CA ALA A 709 -3.43 33.50 -21.09
C ALA A 709 -4.31 32.44 -20.39
N ALA A 710 -5.47 32.15 -20.97
CA ALA A 710 -6.44 31.20 -20.43
C ALA A 710 -5.85 29.80 -20.24
N LEU A 711 -6.23 29.15 -19.14
CA LEU A 711 -5.77 27.83 -18.74
C LEU A 711 -6.76 26.75 -19.21
N SER A 712 -6.28 25.72 -19.90
CA SER A 712 -7.14 24.65 -20.43
C SER A 712 -7.28 23.49 -19.46
N ASN A 713 -8.50 22.99 -19.22
CA ASN A 713 -8.72 21.76 -18.45
C ASN A 713 -8.13 20.51 -19.14
N LYS A 714 -7.85 20.58 -20.45
CA LYS A 714 -7.20 19.50 -21.21
C LYS A 714 -5.67 19.56 -21.19
N GLY A 715 -5.11 20.34 -20.26
CA GLY A 715 -3.68 20.57 -20.17
C GLY A 715 -3.20 21.77 -20.96
N THR A 716 -2.18 22.44 -20.45
CA THR A 716 -1.47 23.50 -21.17
C THR A 716 -0.05 23.64 -20.66
N VAL A 717 0.75 24.37 -21.43
CA VAL A 717 2.07 24.84 -21.01
C VAL A 717 1.91 26.28 -20.53
N ILE A 718 2.43 26.59 -19.34
CA ILE A 718 2.50 27.93 -18.78
C ILE A 718 3.96 28.37 -18.79
N GLU A 719 4.25 29.49 -19.43
CA GLU A 719 5.58 30.10 -19.47
C GLU A 719 5.52 31.47 -18.80
N LEU A 720 6.47 31.74 -17.89
CA LEU A 720 6.76 33.05 -17.33
C LEU A 720 7.91 33.66 -18.13
N LEU A 721 7.72 34.86 -18.65
CA LEU A 721 8.71 35.58 -19.45
C LEU A 721 9.02 36.95 -18.84
N ASP A 722 10.28 37.38 -18.98
CA ASP A 722 10.69 38.73 -18.63
C ASP A 722 10.32 39.77 -19.72
N THR A 723 10.80 41.00 -19.58
CA THR A 723 10.54 42.09 -20.53
C THR A 723 11.31 41.96 -21.86
N GLU A 724 12.25 41.03 -21.97
CA GLU A 724 13.04 40.74 -23.17
C GLU A 724 12.56 39.46 -23.88
N ASP A 725 11.41 38.90 -23.46
CA ASP A 725 10.83 37.64 -23.92
C ASP A 725 11.72 36.41 -23.62
N THR A 726 12.58 36.48 -22.59
CA THR A 726 13.32 35.32 -22.07
C THR A 726 12.41 34.50 -21.16
N VAL A 727 12.38 33.17 -21.34
CA VAL A 727 11.59 32.27 -20.47
C VAL A 727 12.33 32.10 -19.14
N ILE A 728 11.70 32.53 -18.05
CA ILE A 728 12.23 32.47 -16.68
C ILE A 728 11.78 31.21 -15.95
N SER A 729 10.54 30.75 -16.19
CA SER A 729 10.01 29.52 -15.60
C SER A 729 8.96 28.91 -16.54
N LYS A 730 8.90 27.58 -16.58
CA LYS A 730 8.00 26.85 -17.46
C LYS A 730 7.45 25.59 -16.80
N VAL A 731 6.13 25.47 -16.78
CA VAL A 731 5.44 24.28 -16.27
C VAL A 731 4.47 23.74 -17.31
N GLU A 732 4.35 22.43 -17.40
CA GLU A 732 3.35 21.76 -18.24
C GLU A 732 2.48 20.85 -17.38
N TYR A 733 1.16 20.95 -17.55
CA TYR A 733 0.20 20.02 -16.99
C TYR A 733 -0.63 19.41 -18.11
N LYS A 734 -0.87 18.09 -18.08
CA LYS A 734 -1.45 17.35 -19.22
C LYS A 734 -2.97 17.32 -19.25
N SER A 735 -3.63 17.31 -18.10
CA SER A 735 -5.08 17.39 -17.99
C SER A 735 -5.47 17.56 -16.54
N VAL A 736 -6.44 18.42 -16.27
CA VAL A 736 -7.12 18.48 -14.98
C VAL A 736 -8.36 17.61 -15.12
N SER A 737 -8.48 16.59 -14.28
CA SER A 737 -9.66 15.72 -14.30
C SER A 737 -10.92 16.59 -14.09
N ARG A 738 -12.07 16.20 -14.63
CA ARG A 738 -13.33 16.96 -14.40
C ARG A 738 -13.72 17.04 -12.91
N ARG A 739 -13.12 16.20 -12.05
CA ARG A 739 -13.23 16.22 -10.58
C ARG A 739 -12.41 17.31 -9.89
N ALA A 740 -11.47 17.90 -10.61
CA ALA A 740 -10.54 18.92 -10.13
C ALA A 740 -10.83 20.31 -10.73
N GLU A 741 -12.01 20.52 -11.35
CA GLU A 741 -12.46 21.86 -11.76
C GLU A 741 -12.58 22.75 -10.52
N GLY A 742 -11.76 23.81 -10.44
CA GLY A 742 -11.66 24.66 -9.25
C GLY A 742 -10.63 24.25 -8.21
N GLN A 743 -9.77 23.27 -8.48
CA GLN A 743 -8.62 22.96 -7.62
C GLN A 743 -7.35 23.73 -8.00
N VAL A 744 -6.58 24.10 -6.99
CA VAL A 744 -5.24 24.69 -7.16
C VAL A 744 -4.28 23.59 -7.58
N LEU A 745 -3.68 23.73 -8.76
CA LEU A 745 -2.53 22.95 -9.18
C LEU A 745 -1.28 23.51 -8.51
N ASN A 746 -0.56 22.71 -7.74
CA ASN A 746 0.73 23.10 -7.16
C ASN A 746 1.87 22.51 -8.00
N PHE A 747 2.91 23.28 -8.27
CA PHE A 747 4.04 22.93 -9.14
C PHE A 747 5.40 22.98 -8.43
N SER A 748 5.49 23.63 -7.26
CA SER A 748 6.75 23.84 -6.52
C SER A 748 6.61 23.65 -5.03
#